data_AF-A0A849JXT8-F1
#
_entry.id   AF-A0A849JXT8-F1
#
_cell.length_a   1.000
_cell.length_b   1.000
_cell.length_c   1.000
_cell.angle_alpha   90.00
_cell.angle_beta   90.00
_cell.angle_gamma   90.00
#
_symmetry.space_group_name_H-M   'P 1'
#
loop_
_entity.id
_entity.type
_entity.pdbx_description
1 polymer ?
#
loop_
_entity_poly.entity_id
_entity_poly.type
_entity_poly.pdbx_seq_one_letter_code
_entity_poly.pdbx_strand_id
1 'polypeptide(L)'
;MTHAARAGWRSLTTALVGLLTFSLVAVPGAQAVPSAPDSGTPTASGAAGPLGAAPDSRPEPVRATTERTAFVPDPRGAERRGGGAHDTSGDTGAAGDALLATADVTGFGVVGVTWTGGVAARALDVEVRTSRTAGATSDGDTGWGPWEHVAVEPSPQGTLDGTEPVVVGDVAQVQARVTGPAAGSVRDLELSVVDPGTSPADDDVPVPPSATSPHGAAVAAVPVPDRPTIASRAAWGADESIMSWTPRQGDVRAAAVHHTAGTNSYSEGQVPGIIRGIYAYHAQTRGWGDIGYNFVVDKFGRLWEGRAGGITAQTIGAHAQGYNSVSTGVSVLGNYESATVSNAAVGAVVDLLAWKLALHGVPADGSTTVDGTPLAHVFGHRDVGYTACPGRTLYEKLGEIRRRAAAIQEAAAALDVPDGTFVERPNGTFALVEQGRKHVGGCSIVREYGASCRKAIPVTWAQSNALEPGGRLQQTVRTTDGRLYRIVDGTKREAFDMESLRRINKETPVVRMAFSAIDRLSYGSPVVRSAVVVVNRDTGRKRLVVGGRKHGYLNNPLYRRTPLGELDTARLDGPSVSLMPRVPPTTGVVVRRNGREFLVSRQGLVRIDGTGNVRASAVTQHWSKALMLSVPRLPGWPELVVVRVRKQSQLYVLRDGVLRPVSRARAEDLNDGVKPPVHVILKVTKRQLPEGPPL
;
A
#
# COMPACT_ATOMS: atom_id res chain seq x y z
N MET A 1 -5.72 -55.07 12.40
CA MET A 1 -5.50 -54.38 13.68
C MET A 1 -5.97 -52.94 13.47
N THR A 2 -7.28 -52.68 13.65
CA THR A 2 -7.95 -52.12 14.87
C THR A 2 -7.71 -50.61 14.97
N HIS A 3 -8.64 -49.67 15.15
CA HIS A 3 -10.11 -49.53 15.29
C HIS A 3 -10.37 -48.00 15.08
N ALA A 4 -11.33 -47.50 14.29
CA ALA A 4 -12.76 -47.33 14.58
C ALA A 4 -13.14 -46.47 15.82
N ALA A 5 -13.72 -45.28 15.58
CA ALA A 5 -14.80 -44.61 16.34
C ALA A 5 -15.26 -43.40 15.47
N ARG A 6 -16.46 -43.23 14.88
CA ARG A 6 -17.89 -43.43 15.21
C ARG A 6 -18.42 -42.60 16.38
N ALA A 7 -19.10 -41.48 16.04
CA ALA A 7 -20.43 -41.03 16.50
C ALA A 7 -20.76 -39.74 15.71
N GLY A 8 -21.88 -39.50 15.03
CA GLY A 8 -23.19 -40.13 15.00
C GLY A 8 -24.20 -39.29 15.77
N TRP A 9 -25.06 -38.51 15.08
CA TRP A 9 -26.49 -38.34 15.42
C TRP A 9 -27.28 -37.68 14.29
N ARG A 10 -28.57 -38.03 14.30
CA ARG A 10 -29.54 -38.06 13.20
C ARG A 10 -30.51 -36.88 13.28
N SER A 11 -30.84 -36.35 12.10
CA SER A 11 -32.15 -36.03 11.50
C SER A 11 -33.38 -35.57 12.33
N LEU A 12 -34.03 -34.56 11.72
CA LEU A 12 -35.48 -34.29 11.55
C LEU A 12 -36.25 -33.59 12.67
N THR A 13 -36.76 -32.38 12.38
CA THR A 13 -38.19 -32.16 12.10
C THR A 13 -38.49 -30.75 11.56
N THR A 14 -39.45 -30.72 10.65
CA THR A 14 -40.06 -29.61 9.93
C THR A 14 -41.06 -28.85 10.81
N ALA A 15 -41.13 -27.52 10.72
CA ALA A 15 -42.36 -26.77 10.98
C ALA A 15 -42.35 -25.42 10.23
N LEU A 16 -43.55 -25.01 9.83
CA LEU A 16 -43.91 -24.04 8.80
C LEU A 16 -44.53 -22.78 9.45
N VAL A 17 -44.52 -21.67 8.70
CA VAL A 17 -45.40 -20.47 8.78
C VAL A 17 -45.03 -19.34 9.75
N GLY A 18 -44.97 -18.12 9.20
CA GLY A 18 -45.13 -16.87 9.96
C GLY A 18 -44.62 -15.62 9.24
N LEU A 19 -45.26 -15.22 8.13
CA LEU A 19 -45.11 -13.86 7.57
C LEU A 19 -45.60 -12.82 8.59
N LEU A 20 -44.83 -11.76 8.83
CA LEU A 20 -45.36 -10.45 9.24
C LEU A 20 -44.39 -9.34 8.82
N THR A 21 -44.77 -8.68 7.73
CA THR A 21 -44.23 -7.42 7.24
C THR A 21 -44.76 -6.27 8.11
N PHE A 22 -43.87 -5.45 8.68
CA PHE A 22 -44.25 -4.13 9.21
C PHE A 22 -43.67 -3.04 8.29
N SER A 23 -44.57 -2.38 7.57
CA SER A 23 -44.33 -1.12 6.89
C SER A 23 -44.51 0.01 7.90
N LEU A 24 -43.49 0.85 8.09
CA LEU A 24 -43.61 2.13 8.79
C LEU A 24 -43.70 3.24 7.74
N VAL A 25 -44.90 3.78 7.61
CA VAL A 25 -45.23 4.99 6.86
C VAL A 25 -45.03 6.17 7.82
N ALA A 26 -44.22 7.16 7.43
CA ALA A 26 -44.14 8.44 8.09
C ALA A 26 -44.81 9.50 7.21
N VAL A 27 -45.78 10.22 7.78
CA VAL A 27 -46.47 11.40 7.20
C VAL A 27 -46.17 12.60 8.12
N PRO A 28 -46.02 13.84 7.60
CA PRO A 28 -45.45 14.96 8.35
C PRO A 28 -46.50 15.74 9.15
N GLY A 29 -46.08 16.30 10.28
CA GLY A 29 -46.87 17.21 11.12
C GLY A 29 -46.07 18.46 11.48
N ALA A 30 -46.73 19.62 11.39
CA ALA A 30 -46.17 20.96 11.34
C ALA A 30 -46.02 21.66 12.71
N GLN A 31 -45.03 22.56 12.76
CA GLN A 31 -44.95 23.88 13.40
C GLN A 31 -45.49 24.14 14.82
N ALA A 32 -44.59 24.66 15.68
CA ALA A 32 -44.91 25.70 16.66
C ALA A 32 -43.68 26.60 16.90
N VAL A 33 -43.89 27.91 16.81
CA VAL A 33 -42.94 29.02 17.03
C VAL A 33 -42.93 29.41 18.51
N PRO A 34 -41.81 29.91 19.06
CA PRO A 34 -41.89 30.85 20.16
C PRO A 34 -41.18 32.19 19.86
N SER A 35 -41.79 33.23 20.41
CA SER A 35 -41.61 34.66 20.22
C SER A 35 -40.34 35.23 20.89
N ALA A 36 -39.85 36.35 20.32
CA ALA A 36 -38.79 37.18 20.87
C ALA A 36 -39.22 37.99 22.11
N PRO A 37 -38.26 38.46 22.92
CA PRO A 37 -38.41 39.76 23.56
C PRO A 37 -37.20 40.70 23.36
N ASP A 38 -37.58 41.91 22.97
CA ASP A 38 -37.11 43.26 23.32
C ASP A 38 -35.63 43.62 23.55
N SER A 39 -35.32 44.72 22.85
CA SER A 39 -34.17 45.60 23.02
C SER A 39 -34.39 46.50 24.23
N GLY A 40 -33.49 46.39 25.21
CA GLY A 40 -33.44 47.29 26.36
C GLY A 40 -31.99 47.43 26.83
N THR A 41 -31.41 48.59 26.59
CA THR A 41 -30.13 49.01 27.19
C THR A 41 -30.40 49.45 28.63
N PRO A 42 -29.56 49.05 29.60
CA PRO A 42 -29.29 49.95 30.72
C PRO A 42 -27.79 50.13 30.99
N THR A 43 -27.48 51.41 31.14
CA THR A 43 -26.38 52.11 31.81
C THR A 43 -25.48 51.35 32.80
N ALA A 44 -24.18 51.67 32.70
CA ALA A 44 -23.11 51.33 33.62
C ALA A 44 -23.23 51.98 35.01
N SER A 45 -22.81 51.24 36.06
CA SER A 45 -21.98 51.75 37.16
C SER A 45 -21.57 50.57 38.06
N GLY A 46 -20.27 50.35 38.21
CA GLY A 46 -19.70 49.31 39.07
C GLY A 46 -18.20 49.21 38.86
N ALA A 47 -17.45 50.03 39.59
CA ALA A 47 -16.00 50.03 39.58
C ALA A 47 -15.46 48.67 40.07
N ALA A 48 -14.86 47.91 39.15
CA ALA A 48 -13.90 46.87 39.47
C ALA A 48 -12.52 47.42 39.11
N GLY A 49 -11.60 47.46 40.07
CA GLY A 49 -10.21 47.82 39.85
C GLY A 49 -9.55 46.93 38.80
N PRO A 50 -8.41 47.32 38.21
CA PRO A 50 -7.78 46.54 37.17
C PRO A 50 -7.33 45.20 37.77
N LEU A 51 -8.04 44.13 37.44
CA LEU A 51 -7.47 42.80 37.40
C LEU A 51 -6.31 42.89 36.41
N GLY A 52 -5.08 42.81 36.93
CA GLY A 52 -3.88 42.76 36.11
C GLY A 52 -4.09 41.71 35.02
N ALA A 53 -3.88 42.09 33.77
CA ALA A 53 -3.83 41.15 32.67
C ALA A 53 -2.84 40.05 33.06
N ALA A 54 -3.27 38.79 33.00
CA ALA A 54 -2.35 37.67 33.06
C ALA A 54 -1.25 37.94 32.00
N PRO A 55 0.04 37.78 32.34
CA PRO A 55 1.11 37.99 31.37
C PRO A 55 0.81 37.13 30.14
N ASP A 56 0.90 37.73 28.95
CA ASP A 56 0.75 37.05 27.66
C ASP A 56 1.73 35.86 27.66
N SER A 57 1.26 34.62 27.86
CA SER A 57 2.10 33.42 27.92
C SER A 57 2.56 32.95 26.54
N ARG A 58 2.74 33.90 25.62
CA ARG A 58 3.20 33.61 24.26
C ARG A 58 4.67 33.20 24.31
N PRO A 59 5.06 32.13 23.60
CA PRO A 59 6.47 31.77 23.48
C PRO A 59 7.29 32.92 22.86
N GLU A 60 8.31 33.37 23.57
CA GLU A 60 9.29 34.36 23.13
C GLU A 60 10.71 33.75 23.12
N PRO A 61 11.65 34.29 22.32
CA PRO A 61 13.05 33.88 22.37
C PRO A 61 13.64 34.02 23.78
N VAL A 62 14.25 32.95 24.30
CA VAL A 62 14.92 32.95 25.61
C VAL A 62 16.42 32.83 25.41
N ARG A 63 17.15 33.79 25.94
CA ARG A 63 18.61 33.84 25.85
C ARG A 63 19.24 32.88 26.86
N ALA A 64 20.04 31.93 26.37
CA ALA A 64 20.89 31.10 27.20
C ALA A 64 22.22 31.79 27.54
N THR A 65 22.85 31.42 28.65
CA THR A 65 24.17 31.87 29.06
C THR A 65 25.11 30.70 29.29
N THR A 66 26.39 30.88 28.96
CA THR A 66 27.40 29.82 29.10
C THR A 66 28.53 30.31 29.99
N GLU A 67 28.82 29.57 31.05
CA GLU A 67 30.00 29.73 31.89
C GLU A 67 31.04 28.66 31.53
N ARG A 68 32.32 29.02 31.56
CA ARG A 68 33.42 28.11 31.21
C ARG A 68 34.43 28.02 32.33
N THR A 69 34.80 26.80 32.67
CA THR A 69 35.76 26.50 33.73
C THR A 69 36.93 25.73 33.15
N ALA A 70 38.15 26.21 33.38
CA ALA A 70 39.36 25.53 32.97
C ALA A 70 39.64 24.30 33.84
N PHE A 71 40.20 23.27 33.22
CA PHE A 71 40.62 22.06 33.93
C PHE A 71 41.96 22.26 34.66
N VAL A 72 42.07 21.65 35.84
CA VAL A 72 43.29 21.63 36.67
C VAL A 72 43.69 20.18 36.99
N PRO A 73 44.99 19.89 37.24
CA PRO A 73 45.41 18.55 37.67
C PRO A 73 44.70 18.07 38.93
N ASP A 74 44.29 16.80 38.97
CA ASP A 74 43.68 16.17 40.15
C ASP A 74 44.72 16.08 41.29
N PRO A 75 44.50 16.75 42.44
CA PRO A 75 45.43 16.74 43.56
C PRO A 75 45.68 15.34 44.14
N ARG A 76 44.74 14.40 44.00
CA ARG A 76 44.90 13.00 44.47
C ARG A 76 45.87 12.18 43.62
N GLY A 77 46.07 12.58 42.36
CA GLY A 77 47.10 12.00 41.48
C GLY A 77 48.51 12.35 41.93
N ALA A 78 48.70 13.53 42.52
CA ALA A 78 49.98 14.01 43.03
C ALA A 78 50.39 13.32 44.35
N GLU A 79 49.45 13.06 45.26
CA GLU A 79 49.73 12.37 46.53
C GLU A 79 50.16 10.91 46.35
N ARG A 80 49.63 10.21 45.34
CA ARG A 80 50.07 8.84 44.98
C ARG A 80 51.52 8.76 44.50
N ARG A 81 52.14 9.87 44.07
CA ARG A 81 53.57 9.92 43.71
C ARG A 81 54.48 10.19 44.92
N GLY A 82 53.94 10.68 46.04
CA GLY A 82 54.71 11.12 47.22
C GLY A 82 54.89 10.08 48.32
N GLY A 83 54.19 8.94 48.28
CA GLY A 83 54.20 7.94 49.35
C GLY A 83 54.45 6.52 48.85
N GLY A 84 55.68 6.04 49.02
CA GLY A 84 55.99 4.60 49.04
C GLY A 84 56.77 4.07 47.84
N ALA A 85 58.09 4.01 47.99
CA ALA A 85 58.91 3.08 47.22
C ALA A 85 58.59 1.65 47.69
N HIS A 86 57.92 0.83 46.86
CA HIS A 86 58.26 -0.59 46.71
C HIS A 86 57.46 -1.29 45.59
N ASP A 87 58.24 -2.09 44.87
CA ASP A 87 57.92 -3.23 44.01
C ASP A 87 57.55 -3.00 42.53
N THR A 88 58.31 -3.70 41.70
CA THR A 88 58.32 -3.68 40.24
C THR A 88 57.71 -4.97 39.73
N SER A 89 56.58 -4.91 39.02
CA SER A 89 56.29 -5.77 37.85
C SER A 89 54.88 -5.55 37.30
N GLY A 90 54.76 -5.48 35.98
CA GLY A 90 53.51 -5.69 35.26
C GLY A 90 52.91 -4.43 34.63
N ASP A 91 53.32 -4.15 33.39
CA ASP A 91 52.62 -3.40 32.33
C ASP A 91 51.35 -2.62 32.74
N THR A 92 51.54 -1.46 33.38
CA THR A 92 50.53 -0.41 33.48
C THR A 92 50.89 0.65 32.46
N GLY A 93 50.10 0.76 31.39
CA GLY A 93 50.07 1.99 30.58
C GLY A 93 49.92 3.17 31.53
N ALA A 94 50.88 4.10 31.48
CA ALA A 94 50.96 5.23 32.41
C ALA A 94 49.59 5.91 32.53
N ALA A 95 49.01 5.89 33.74
CA ALA A 95 47.84 6.71 34.05
C ALA A 95 48.26 8.17 33.82
N GLY A 96 47.82 8.75 32.71
CA GLY A 96 47.94 10.19 32.49
C GLY A 96 47.26 10.90 33.65
N ASP A 97 47.88 11.97 34.15
CA ASP A 97 47.37 12.74 35.29
C ASP A 97 45.92 13.16 34.99
N ALA A 98 44.97 12.75 35.84
CA ALA A 98 43.57 13.09 35.66
C ALA A 98 43.41 14.60 35.80
N LEU A 99 42.62 15.20 34.91
CA LEU A 99 42.28 16.62 34.97
C LEU A 99 40.85 16.76 35.48
N LEU A 100 40.61 17.72 36.38
CA LEU A 100 39.30 18.01 36.96
C LEU A 100 38.89 19.46 36.70
N ALA A 101 37.60 19.67 36.44
CA ALA A 101 36.95 20.98 36.46
C ALA A 101 35.67 20.87 37.29
N THR A 102 35.43 21.83 38.18
CA THR A 102 34.22 21.90 39.01
C THR A 102 33.56 23.25 38.78
N ALA A 103 32.27 23.25 38.47
CA ALA A 103 31.50 24.45 38.19
C ALA A 103 30.17 24.44 38.95
N ASP A 104 29.71 25.61 39.34
CA ASP A 104 28.38 25.79 39.91
C ASP A 104 27.32 25.71 38.81
N VAL A 105 26.12 25.29 39.17
CA VAL A 105 24.96 25.22 38.27
C VAL A 105 23.80 25.93 38.94
N THR A 106 23.20 26.89 38.24
CA THR A 106 21.99 27.57 38.73
C THR A 106 20.77 26.77 38.30
N GLY A 107 20.34 25.83 39.13
CA GLY A 107 19.16 25.01 38.86
C GLY A 107 19.42 23.97 37.76
N PHE A 108 18.70 24.08 36.64
CA PHE A 108 18.69 23.09 35.57
C PHE A 108 19.65 23.48 34.43
N GLY A 109 20.69 22.68 34.17
CA GLY A 109 21.73 23.00 33.17
C GLY A 109 22.00 21.93 32.11
N VAL A 110 22.69 22.36 31.04
CA VAL A 110 23.34 21.49 30.06
C VAL A 110 24.84 21.70 30.13
N VAL A 111 25.62 20.62 30.17
CA VAL A 111 27.08 20.70 30.29
C VAL A 111 27.77 19.98 29.15
N GLY A 112 29.01 20.34 28.87
CA GLY A 112 29.85 19.61 27.94
C GLY A 112 31.30 20.04 28.07
N VAL A 113 32.20 19.22 27.54
CA VAL A 113 33.64 19.46 27.58
C VAL A 113 34.15 19.69 26.17
N THR A 114 34.94 20.74 25.97
CA THR A 114 35.53 21.12 24.68
C THR A 114 37.02 21.37 24.79
N TRP A 115 37.74 21.25 23.68
CA TRP A 115 39.16 21.56 23.58
C TRP A 115 39.53 22.06 22.18
N THR A 116 40.69 22.70 22.05
CA THR A 116 41.20 23.16 20.76
C THR A 116 41.95 22.02 20.04
N GLY A 117 41.54 21.75 18.80
CA GLY A 117 42.17 20.76 17.92
C GLY A 117 41.53 19.38 17.97
N GLY A 118 41.99 18.47 17.11
CA GLY A 118 41.47 17.11 17.03
C GLY A 118 42.29 16.12 17.85
N VAL A 119 41.62 15.24 18.58
CA VAL A 119 42.25 14.06 19.20
C VAL A 119 41.94 12.78 18.42
N ALA A 120 42.75 11.73 18.60
CA ALA A 120 42.42 10.41 18.09
C ALA A 120 41.23 9.81 18.88
N ALA A 121 40.46 8.92 18.24
CA ALA A 121 39.40 8.19 18.95
C ALA A 121 39.97 7.46 20.18
N ARG A 122 39.27 7.54 21.31
CA ARG A 122 39.68 6.96 22.61
C ARG A 122 40.95 7.56 23.22
N ALA A 123 41.46 8.67 22.69
CA ALA A 123 42.62 9.35 23.29
C ALA A 123 42.27 10.10 24.58
N LEU A 124 40.98 10.39 24.79
CA LEU A 124 40.41 10.97 25.99
C LEU A 124 39.24 10.11 26.48
N ASP A 125 39.13 9.99 27.79
CA ASP A 125 37.98 9.47 28.50
C ASP A 125 37.40 10.62 29.34
N VAL A 126 36.13 10.94 29.13
CA VAL A 126 35.47 12.09 29.75
C VAL A 126 34.31 11.60 30.59
N GLU A 127 34.30 11.98 31.87
CA GLU A 127 33.25 11.62 32.81
C GLU A 127 32.72 12.87 33.50
N VAL A 128 31.44 12.87 33.84
CA VAL A 128 30.79 13.94 34.61
C VAL A 128 30.06 13.36 35.81
N ARG A 129 29.97 14.14 36.89
CA ARG A 129 29.13 13.83 38.05
C ARG A 129 28.51 15.10 38.60
N THR A 130 27.40 14.96 39.30
CA THR A 130 26.63 16.10 39.82
C THR A 130 26.50 16.06 41.34
N SER A 131 26.31 17.22 41.95
CA SER A 131 25.97 17.36 43.37
C SER A 131 24.76 18.26 43.55
N ARG A 132 23.87 17.89 44.47
CA ARG A 132 22.75 18.75 44.90
C ARG A 132 23.11 19.72 46.02
N THR A 133 24.33 19.62 46.55
CA THR A 133 24.82 20.45 47.65
C THR A 133 25.86 21.42 47.11
N ALA A 134 25.68 22.72 47.34
CA ALA A 134 26.68 23.71 47.00
C ALA A 134 27.95 23.53 47.87
N GLY A 135 29.12 23.77 47.29
CA GLY A 135 30.40 23.67 47.99
C GLY A 135 30.88 22.23 48.25
N ALA A 136 30.39 21.25 47.49
CA ALA A 136 30.99 19.92 47.46
C ALA A 136 32.46 20.03 47.04
N THR A 137 33.36 19.45 47.82
CA THR A 137 34.79 19.61 47.58
C THR A 137 35.21 18.86 46.32
N SER A 138 36.19 19.41 45.59
CA SER A 138 36.68 18.84 44.35
C SER A 138 37.53 17.58 44.55
N ASP A 139 38.02 17.36 45.77
CA ASP A 139 38.95 16.29 46.20
C ASP A 139 38.25 15.10 46.89
N GLY A 140 36.96 15.20 47.22
CA GLY A 140 36.19 14.19 47.93
C GLY A 140 35.08 13.53 47.08
N ASP A 141 34.61 12.36 47.51
CA ASP A 141 33.41 11.71 46.94
C ASP A 141 32.13 12.04 47.75
N THR A 142 32.29 12.68 48.91
CA THR A 142 31.15 13.01 49.78
C THR A 142 30.31 14.11 49.14
N GLY A 143 29.02 13.85 48.94
CA GLY A 143 28.08 14.80 48.34
C GLY A 143 27.98 14.74 46.81
N TRP A 144 28.80 13.93 46.14
CA TRP A 144 28.74 13.73 44.69
C TRP A 144 27.97 12.47 44.31
N GLY A 145 27.27 12.52 43.18
CA GLY A 145 26.73 11.34 42.51
C GLY A 145 27.82 10.46 41.85
N PRO A 146 27.43 9.32 41.25
CA PRO A 146 28.36 8.49 40.49
C PRO A 146 28.90 9.25 39.27
N TRP A 147 30.09 8.83 38.82
CA TRP A 147 30.63 9.27 37.54
C TRP A 147 29.84 8.63 36.38
N GLU A 148 29.50 9.45 35.39
CA GLU A 148 28.86 9.04 34.15
C GLU A 148 29.79 9.38 32.99
N HIS A 149 30.07 8.38 32.14
CA HIS A 149 30.86 8.58 30.93
C HIS A 149 30.09 9.42 29.91
N VAL A 150 30.78 10.36 29.27
CA VAL A 150 30.25 11.24 28.23
C VAL A 150 30.94 10.96 26.91
N ALA A 151 30.17 10.68 25.84
CA ALA A 151 30.78 10.38 24.55
C ALA A 151 31.49 11.60 23.96
N VAL A 152 32.70 11.38 23.46
CA VAL A 152 33.40 12.33 22.58
C VAL A 152 32.76 12.25 21.19
N GLU A 153 32.28 13.39 20.68
CA GLU A 153 31.52 13.45 19.43
C GLU A 153 32.25 14.29 18.37
N PRO A 154 32.38 13.81 17.12
CA PRO A 154 32.99 14.60 16.06
C PRO A 154 32.12 15.80 15.68
N SER A 155 32.77 16.94 15.42
CA SER A 155 32.13 18.08 14.78
C SER A 155 31.63 17.74 13.37
N PRO A 156 30.80 18.59 12.73
CA PRO A 156 30.37 18.39 11.35
C PRO A 156 31.52 18.17 10.35
N GLN A 157 32.70 18.71 10.67
CA GLN A 157 33.92 18.60 9.87
C GLN A 157 34.73 17.33 10.20
N GLY A 158 34.30 16.53 11.17
CA GLY A 158 34.93 15.28 11.58
C GLY A 158 36.02 15.44 12.65
N THR A 159 36.14 16.62 13.27
CA THR A 159 37.13 16.87 14.33
C THR A 159 36.58 16.42 15.68
N LEU A 160 37.32 15.57 16.40
CA LEU A 160 37.01 15.23 17.80
C LEU A 160 37.54 16.35 18.70
N ASP A 161 36.72 17.38 18.91
CA ASP A 161 37.02 18.63 19.64
C ASP A 161 36.08 18.90 20.83
N GLY A 162 35.20 17.95 21.16
CA GLY A 162 34.33 18.05 22.33
C GLY A 162 33.43 16.84 22.54
N THR A 163 32.62 16.90 23.59
CA THR A 163 31.65 15.86 23.95
C THR A 163 30.24 16.15 23.45
N GLU A 164 29.38 15.13 23.47
CA GLU A 164 27.93 15.30 23.44
C GLU A 164 27.47 16.17 24.63
N PRO A 165 26.35 16.91 24.51
CA PRO A 165 25.77 17.67 25.62
C PRO A 165 25.18 16.73 26.66
N VAL A 166 25.42 16.99 27.94
CA VAL A 166 24.83 16.22 29.04
C VAL A 166 23.85 17.09 29.82
N VAL A 167 22.62 16.62 29.95
CA VAL A 167 21.59 17.27 30.75
C VAL A 167 21.78 16.92 32.22
N VAL A 168 22.12 17.87 33.09
CA VAL A 168 22.50 17.56 34.50
C VAL A 168 21.35 17.62 35.50
N GLY A 169 20.20 18.21 35.14
CA GLY A 169 19.05 18.34 36.05
C GLY A 169 19.20 19.49 37.05
N ASP A 170 18.28 19.57 38.02
CA ASP A 170 18.36 20.53 39.14
C ASP A 170 19.47 20.11 40.11
N VAL A 171 20.64 20.71 39.93
CA VAL A 171 21.87 20.42 40.69
C VAL A 171 22.53 21.73 41.12
N ALA A 172 23.33 21.68 42.18
CA ALA A 172 24.07 22.85 42.65
C ALA A 172 25.45 22.94 41.99
N GLN A 173 26.09 21.80 41.70
CA GLN A 173 27.42 21.74 41.11
C GLN A 173 27.55 20.56 40.15
N VAL A 174 28.45 20.72 39.18
CA VAL A 174 28.92 19.67 38.28
C VAL A 174 30.43 19.56 38.38
N GLN A 175 30.94 18.34 38.28
CA GLN A 175 32.37 18.09 38.12
C GLN A 175 32.60 17.22 36.89
N ALA A 176 33.58 17.62 36.09
CA ALA A 176 34.06 16.84 34.95
C ALA A 176 35.47 16.32 35.23
N ARG A 177 35.73 15.10 34.78
CA ARG A 177 37.04 14.45 34.81
C ARG A 177 37.44 14.07 33.39
N VAL A 178 38.67 14.39 33.04
CA VAL A 178 39.29 13.96 31.78
C VAL A 178 40.53 13.14 32.09
N THR A 179 40.58 11.94 31.52
CA THR A 179 41.75 11.05 31.59
C THR A 179 42.13 10.57 30.20
N GLY A 180 43.24 9.83 30.10
CA GLY A 180 43.70 9.23 28.86
C GLY A 180 45.04 9.78 28.35
N PRO A 181 45.62 9.14 27.31
CA PRO A 181 46.97 9.45 26.83
C PRO A 181 47.13 10.87 26.27
N ALA A 182 46.04 11.52 25.85
CA ALA A 182 46.07 12.90 25.33
C ALA A 182 45.68 13.96 26.38
N ALA A 183 45.26 13.58 27.59
CA ALA A 183 44.71 14.52 28.57
C ALA A 183 45.69 15.67 28.92
N GLY A 184 46.98 15.38 29.04
CA GLY A 184 48.01 16.38 29.35
C GLY A 184 48.51 17.22 28.16
N SER A 185 48.08 16.93 26.93
CA SER A 185 48.59 17.59 25.71
C SER A 185 47.54 18.38 24.94
N VAL A 186 46.24 18.20 25.24
CA VAL A 186 45.16 19.02 24.71
C VAL A 186 45.22 20.46 25.25
N ARG A 187 44.86 21.42 24.39
CA ARG A 187 44.84 22.85 24.74
C ARG A 187 43.42 23.33 24.94
N ASP A 188 43.27 24.35 25.77
CA ASP A 188 42.00 25.03 26.02
C ASP A 188 40.89 24.05 26.43
N LEU A 189 41.24 23.08 27.26
CA LEU A 189 40.28 22.12 27.80
C LEU A 189 39.35 22.85 28.79
N GLU A 190 38.07 22.92 28.45
CA GLU A 190 37.07 23.71 29.17
C GLU A 190 35.81 22.90 29.47
N LEU A 191 35.32 23.00 30.70
CA LEU A 191 33.98 22.57 31.08
C LEU A 191 33.03 23.74 30.87
N SER A 192 32.06 23.56 29.97
CA SER A 192 31.01 24.54 29.72
C SER A 192 29.75 24.16 30.47
N VAL A 193 29.18 25.11 31.21
CA VAL A 193 27.86 25.01 31.85
C VAL A 193 26.93 26.01 31.17
N VAL A 194 25.87 25.51 30.55
CA VAL A 194 24.86 26.31 29.86
C VAL A 194 23.61 26.39 30.74
N ASP A 195 23.28 27.60 31.18
CA ASP A 195 21.97 27.94 31.72
C ASP A 195 21.02 28.23 30.55
N PRO A 196 19.96 27.44 30.37
CA PRO A 196 19.04 27.58 29.25
C PRO A 196 18.05 28.75 29.36
N GLY A 197 17.99 29.42 30.53
CA GLY A 197 16.96 30.39 30.86
C GLY A 197 15.56 29.78 30.98
N THR A 198 14.63 30.57 31.49
CA THR A 198 13.23 30.17 31.70
C THR A 198 12.26 31.17 31.05
N SER A 199 11.08 30.70 30.68
CA SER A 199 9.97 31.52 30.19
C SER A 199 8.66 31.06 30.82
N PRO A 200 7.71 31.97 31.12
CA PRO A 200 6.36 31.58 31.53
C PRO A 200 5.65 30.66 30.52
N ALA A 201 6.01 30.74 29.24
CA ALA A 201 5.44 29.89 28.19
C ALA A 201 5.91 28.43 28.25
N ASP A 202 6.95 28.13 29.02
CA ASP A 202 7.54 26.78 29.10
C ASP A 202 6.55 25.75 29.68
N ASP A 203 5.67 26.19 30.58
CA ASP A 203 4.63 25.36 31.22
C ASP A 203 3.38 25.16 30.34
N ASP A 204 3.17 26.03 29.35
CA ASP A 204 1.96 26.07 28.52
C ASP A 204 2.11 25.28 27.20
N VAL A 205 3.25 24.63 26.94
CA VAL A 205 3.44 23.91 25.68
C VAL A 205 2.55 22.67 25.62
N PRO A 206 1.59 22.60 24.67
CA PRO A 206 0.61 21.52 24.63
C PRO A 206 1.26 20.16 24.51
N VAL A 207 0.85 19.23 25.38
CA VAL A 207 1.09 17.80 25.18
C VAL A 207 0.16 17.34 24.05
N PRO A 208 0.67 16.70 22.97
CA PRO A 208 -0.20 16.10 21.98
C PRO A 208 -1.14 15.11 22.69
N PRO A 209 -2.46 15.13 22.42
CA PRO A 209 -3.35 14.12 22.99
C PRO A 209 -2.83 12.73 22.61
N SER A 210 -2.73 11.84 23.60
CA SER A 210 -2.45 10.44 23.35
C SER A 210 -3.57 9.87 22.49
N ALA A 211 -3.23 9.53 21.24
CA ALA A 211 -4.09 9.00 20.19
C ALA A 211 -5.00 10.00 19.45
N THR A 212 -5.05 9.78 18.13
CA THR A 212 -5.86 10.43 17.07
C THR A 212 -5.45 11.84 16.65
N SER A 213 -4.49 11.92 15.71
CA SER A 213 -4.34 13.09 14.84
C SER A 213 -5.62 13.33 14.03
N PRO A 214 -6.16 14.56 13.97
CA PRO A 214 -7.30 14.90 13.12
C PRO A 214 -6.86 15.02 11.65
N HIS A 215 -7.58 14.35 10.76
CA HIS A 215 -7.43 14.48 9.31
C HIS A 215 -7.77 15.90 8.84
N GLY A 216 -6.83 16.58 8.19
CA GLY A 216 -7.00 17.97 7.75
C GLY A 216 -6.23 18.37 6.49
N ALA A 217 -7.01 18.55 5.41
CA ALA A 217 -6.79 19.36 4.20
C ALA A 217 -5.64 19.04 3.21
N ALA A 218 -6.08 18.41 2.11
CA ALA A 218 -5.46 18.17 0.82
C ALA A 218 -4.40 19.17 0.31
N VAL A 219 -3.21 18.63 0.06
CA VAL A 219 -2.39 18.91 -1.11
C VAL A 219 -2.26 17.59 -1.89
N ALA A 220 -2.48 17.62 -3.20
CA ALA A 220 -2.41 16.43 -4.04
C ALA A 220 -0.97 15.90 -4.13
N ALA A 221 -0.63 14.84 -3.37
CA ALA A 221 0.44 13.88 -3.66
C ALA A 221 0.65 12.88 -2.50
N VAL A 222 0.71 11.57 -2.80
CA VAL A 222 1.18 10.45 -1.94
C VAL A 222 0.33 10.18 -0.68
N PRO A 223 -0.11 8.94 -0.37
CA PRO A 223 -0.55 8.61 0.98
C PRO A 223 0.66 8.57 1.92
N VAL A 224 1.10 9.73 2.36
CA VAL A 224 1.97 9.85 3.53
C VAL A 224 1.05 9.70 4.75
N PRO A 225 1.47 9.02 5.83
CA PRO A 225 0.78 9.11 7.11
C PRO A 225 0.49 10.57 7.49
N ASP A 226 -0.49 10.81 8.37
CA ASP A 226 -0.72 12.18 8.86
C ASP A 226 0.54 12.70 9.56
N ARG A 227 0.86 13.97 9.32
CA ARG A 227 1.96 14.63 10.02
C ARG A 227 1.64 14.67 11.52
N PRO A 228 2.51 14.17 12.41
CA PRO A 228 2.28 14.30 13.85
C PRO A 228 2.43 15.76 14.28
N THR A 229 1.86 16.10 15.43
CA THR A 229 2.04 17.43 16.02
C THR A 229 3.50 17.61 16.42
N ILE A 230 4.17 18.60 15.82
CA ILE A 230 5.58 18.93 16.10
C ILE A 230 5.62 20.38 16.57
N ALA A 231 6.03 20.59 17.82
CA ALA A 231 6.25 21.91 18.39
C ALA A 231 7.39 22.61 17.66
N SER A 232 7.10 23.81 17.13
CA SER A 232 8.08 24.61 16.38
C SER A 232 9.22 25.12 17.24
N ARG A 233 10.26 25.65 16.60
CA ARG A 233 11.36 26.37 17.28
C ARG A 233 10.90 27.49 18.20
N ALA A 234 9.95 28.30 17.75
CA ALA A 234 9.36 29.36 18.56
C ALA A 234 8.68 28.81 19.83
N ALA A 235 8.09 27.61 19.77
CA ALA A 235 7.36 27.02 20.91
C ALA A 235 8.27 26.60 22.06
N TRP A 236 9.55 26.31 21.80
CA TRP A 236 10.54 26.09 22.85
C TRP A 236 11.40 27.33 23.13
N GLY A 237 11.03 28.50 22.61
CA GLY A 237 11.72 29.76 22.86
C GLY A 237 13.10 29.85 22.20
N ALA A 238 13.27 29.28 21.00
CA ALA A 238 14.53 29.35 20.27
C ALA A 238 14.97 30.81 20.04
N ASP A 239 16.18 31.15 20.50
CA ASP A 239 16.83 32.40 20.14
C ASP A 239 17.52 32.29 18.78
N GLU A 240 16.79 32.55 17.70
CA GLU A 240 17.33 32.45 16.34
C GLU A 240 18.52 33.40 16.08
N SER A 241 18.78 34.40 16.94
CA SER A 241 19.94 35.28 16.80
C SER A 241 21.28 34.58 17.00
N ILE A 242 21.29 33.41 17.68
CA ILE A 242 22.50 32.60 17.86
C ILE A 242 22.69 31.58 16.73
N MET A 243 21.75 31.49 15.79
CA MET A 243 21.87 30.66 14.60
C MET A 243 22.83 31.30 13.62
N SER A 244 24.00 30.69 13.43
CA SER A 244 24.97 31.11 12.40
C SER A 244 24.98 30.20 11.17
N TRP A 245 24.25 29.10 11.23
CA TRP A 245 24.16 28.15 10.13
C TRP A 245 23.15 28.57 9.06
N THR A 246 23.46 28.30 7.79
CA THR A 246 22.50 28.43 6.68
C THR A 246 22.00 27.04 6.27
N PRO A 247 20.68 26.80 6.24
CA PRO A 247 20.13 25.51 5.87
C PRO A 247 20.62 24.95 4.54
N ARG A 248 21.14 23.72 4.58
CA ARG A 248 21.56 22.95 3.40
C ARG A 248 20.66 21.75 3.21
N GLN A 249 20.35 21.44 1.96
CA GLN A 249 19.52 20.30 1.60
C GLN A 249 20.36 19.04 1.37
N GLY A 250 19.89 17.91 1.87
CA GLY A 250 20.38 16.57 1.55
C GLY A 250 19.25 15.67 1.07
N ASP A 251 19.34 14.38 1.37
CA ASP A 251 18.43 13.35 0.86
C ASP A 251 18.04 12.36 1.97
N VAL A 252 16.76 12.25 2.34
CA VAL A 252 16.41 11.30 3.42
C VAL A 252 16.40 9.90 2.83
N ARG A 253 17.42 9.11 3.17
CA ARG A 253 17.50 7.66 2.89
C ARG A 253 17.34 6.81 4.13
N ALA A 254 17.55 7.39 5.31
CA ALA A 254 17.43 6.71 6.59
C ALA A 254 17.16 7.72 7.74
N ALA A 255 16.96 7.21 8.95
CA ALA A 255 16.81 7.98 10.17
C ALA A 255 17.75 7.45 11.26
N ALA A 256 18.52 8.35 11.86
CA ALA A 256 19.40 8.05 12.98
C ALA A 256 18.67 8.36 14.29
N VAL A 257 18.54 7.36 15.16
CA VAL A 257 17.95 7.50 16.49
C VAL A 257 19.07 7.70 17.51
N HIS A 258 18.91 8.76 18.31
CA HIS A 258 19.84 9.22 19.33
C HIS A 258 19.14 9.28 20.70
N HIS A 259 19.96 9.41 21.73
CA HIS A 259 19.55 10.01 22.99
C HIS A 259 20.39 11.25 23.27
N THR A 260 20.05 12.05 24.27
CA THR A 260 20.88 13.19 24.70
C THR A 260 21.79 12.87 25.88
N ALA A 261 21.72 11.67 26.46
CA ALA A 261 22.37 11.34 27.73
C ALA A 261 21.95 12.27 28.90
N GLY A 262 22.58 12.10 30.06
CA GLY A 262 22.27 12.83 31.29
C GLY A 262 21.00 12.36 32.02
N THR A 263 20.27 13.27 32.65
CA THR A 263 19.17 12.93 33.54
C THR A 263 17.85 12.61 32.81
N ASN A 264 17.08 11.69 33.38
CA ASN A 264 15.67 11.45 33.04
C ASN A 264 14.70 12.06 34.05
N SER A 265 15.17 12.81 35.06
CA SER A 265 14.35 13.33 36.16
C SER A 265 13.67 14.68 35.88
N TYR A 266 13.73 15.20 34.65
CA TYR A 266 13.14 16.47 34.27
C TYR A 266 11.60 16.45 34.23
N SER A 267 10.95 17.58 34.46
CA SER A 267 9.50 17.80 34.33
C SER A 267 9.10 18.19 32.90
N GLU A 268 7.80 18.24 32.60
CA GLU A 268 7.30 18.68 31.29
C GLU A 268 7.70 20.14 30.98
N GLY A 269 7.56 21.05 31.94
CA GLY A 269 7.94 22.47 31.79
C GLY A 269 9.44 22.69 31.61
N GLN A 270 10.29 21.75 32.03
CA GLN A 270 11.75 21.86 31.84
C GLN A 270 12.21 21.50 30.42
N VAL A 271 11.36 20.91 29.58
CA VAL A 271 11.77 20.43 28.24
C VAL A 271 12.18 21.55 27.29
N PRO A 272 11.42 22.66 27.14
CA PRO A 272 11.88 23.80 26.34
C PRO A 272 13.27 24.28 26.76
N GLY A 273 13.52 24.41 28.06
CA GLY A 273 14.83 24.75 28.61
C GLY A 273 15.93 23.76 28.19
N ILE A 274 15.69 22.46 28.32
CA ILE A 274 16.66 21.43 27.86
C ILE A 274 17.04 21.65 26.39
N ILE A 275 16.05 21.86 25.53
CA ILE A 275 16.27 22.02 24.09
C ILE A 275 17.08 23.30 23.82
N ARG A 276 16.78 24.41 24.50
CA ARG A 276 17.56 25.66 24.42
C ARG A 276 19.00 25.48 24.86
N GLY A 277 19.24 24.78 25.97
CA GLY A 277 20.59 24.52 26.47
C GLY A 277 21.43 23.69 25.48
N ILE A 278 20.83 22.64 24.91
CA ILE A 278 21.46 21.82 23.86
C ILE A 278 21.72 22.67 22.60
N TYR A 279 20.76 23.50 22.21
CA TYR A 279 20.90 24.40 21.07
C TYR A 279 22.07 25.38 21.26
N ALA A 280 22.14 26.06 22.40
CA ALA A 280 23.23 27.00 22.72
C ALA A 280 24.59 26.31 22.80
N TYR A 281 24.65 25.12 23.42
CA TYR A 281 25.88 24.32 23.45
C TYR A 281 26.36 23.97 22.03
N HIS A 282 25.49 23.44 21.16
CA HIS A 282 25.87 23.11 19.79
C HIS A 282 26.20 24.35 18.95
N ALA A 283 25.37 25.39 19.01
CA ALA A 283 25.49 26.55 18.14
C ALA A 283 26.68 27.45 18.52
N GLN A 284 26.86 27.74 19.81
CA GLN A 284 27.84 28.70 20.30
C GLN A 284 29.08 28.06 20.90
N THR A 285 28.92 27.02 21.74
CA THR A 285 30.07 26.37 22.40
C THR A 285 30.83 25.48 21.44
N ARG A 286 30.13 24.61 20.68
CA ARG A 286 30.73 23.73 19.65
C ARG A 286 30.86 24.39 18.28
N GLY A 287 30.22 25.54 18.05
CA GLY A 287 30.33 26.30 16.80
C GLY A 287 29.62 25.67 15.60
N TRP A 288 28.65 24.76 15.80
CA TRP A 288 27.95 24.07 14.71
C TRP A 288 26.90 24.95 14.01
N GLY A 289 26.60 26.11 14.61
CA GLY A 289 25.70 27.13 14.09
C GLY A 289 24.20 26.81 14.18
N ASP A 290 23.83 25.60 14.56
CA ASP A 290 22.48 25.20 14.98
C ASP A 290 22.55 23.89 15.79
N ILE A 291 21.44 23.49 16.43
CA ILE A 291 21.31 22.20 17.11
C ILE A 291 21.61 21.04 16.15
N GLY A 292 22.31 20.00 16.60
CA GLY A 292 22.73 18.90 15.73
C GLY A 292 21.60 18.02 15.19
N TYR A 293 20.52 17.85 15.95
CA TYR A 293 19.41 16.94 15.64
C TYR A 293 18.31 17.62 14.85
N ASN A 294 17.69 16.92 13.88
CA ASN A 294 16.52 17.43 13.16
C ASN A 294 15.28 17.52 14.03
N PHE A 295 15.08 16.51 14.88
CA PHE A 295 13.96 16.43 15.80
C PHE A 295 14.43 16.02 17.19
N VAL A 296 13.71 16.51 18.19
CA VAL A 296 13.88 16.10 19.58
C VAL A 296 12.56 15.51 20.07
N VAL A 297 12.65 14.42 20.85
CA VAL A 297 11.52 13.73 21.46
C VAL A 297 11.74 13.69 22.96
N ASP A 298 10.75 14.09 23.76
CA ASP A 298 10.85 13.96 25.22
C ASP A 298 10.21 12.67 25.75
N LYS A 299 10.48 12.34 27.01
CA LYS A 299 9.91 11.15 27.66
C LYS A 299 8.39 11.17 27.81
N PHE A 300 7.74 12.33 27.60
CA PHE A 300 6.30 12.50 27.65
C PHE A 300 5.64 12.27 26.28
N GLY A 301 6.44 12.07 25.23
CA GLY A 301 5.97 11.81 23.87
C GLY A 301 5.72 13.06 23.04
N ARG A 302 6.22 14.24 23.46
CA ARG A 302 6.13 15.46 22.64
C ARG A 302 7.27 15.48 21.62
N LEU A 303 6.95 15.95 20.42
CA LEU A 303 7.88 16.10 19.29
C LEU A 303 8.22 17.57 19.10
N TRP A 304 9.50 17.86 18.90
CA TRP A 304 10.02 19.21 18.77
C TRP A 304 10.86 19.35 17.51
N GLU A 305 10.69 20.44 16.79
CA GLU A 305 11.61 20.84 15.73
C GLU A 305 12.95 21.21 16.34
N GLY A 306 14.00 20.49 15.98
CA GLY A 306 15.38 20.85 16.30
C GLY A 306 15.94 21.74 15.19
N ARG A 307 16.75 21.15 14.30
CA ARG A 307 17.43 21.83 13.19
C ARG A 307 16.45 22.62 12.32
N ALA A 308 16.70 23.91 12.16
CA ALA A 308 15.78 24.83 11.49
C ALA A 308 15.48 24.41 10.04
N GLY A 309 14.19 24.32 9.70
CA GLY A 309 13.74 23.96 8.35
C GLY A 309 13.76 22.45 8.07
N GLY A 310 14.00 21.60 9.08
CA GLY A 310 14.09 20.14 8.93
C GLY A 310 12.76 19.38 8.96
N ILE A 311 11.64 20.05 9.21
CA ILE A 311 10.33 19.41 9.37
C ILE A 311 9.95 18.61 8.12
N THR A 312 9.69 19.25 6.99
CA THR A 312 9.32 18.57 5.74
C THR A 312 10.51 18.30 4.83
N ALA A 313 11.50 19.21 4.81
CA ALA A 313 12.70 19.09 3.97
C ALA A 313 13.78 18.20 4.60
N GLN A 314 14.76 17.72 3.81
CA GLN A 314 15.97 17.14 4.38
C GLN A 314 16.97 18.25 4.63
N THR A 315 16.96 18.76 5.84
CA THR A 315 17.92 19.76 6.29
C THR A 315 19.09 19.03 6.93
N ILE A 316 20.29 19.19 6.39
CA ILE A 316 21.49 18.47 6.85
C ILE A 316 21.77 18.84 8.31
N GLY A 317 21.75 17.83 9.19
CA GLY A 317 22.07 17.97 10.61
C GLY A 317 23.57 17.86 10.92
N ALA A 318 23.87 17.71 12.20
CA ALA A 318 25.20 17.46 12.74
C ALA A 318 25.11 16.45 13.89
N HIS A 319 24.60 15.26 13.60
CA HIS A 319 24.28 14.24 14.60
C HIS A 319 24.95 12.89 14.33
N ALA A 320 25.37 12.60 13.11
CA ALA A 320 26.08 11.37 12.74
C ALA A 320 27.03 11.65 11.58
N GLN A 321 28.31 11.84 11.88
CA GLN A 321 29.35 12.14 10.88
C GLN A 321 29.35 11.07 9.78
N GLY A 322 29.43 11.50 8.52
CA GLY A 322 29.30 10.63 7.34
C GLY A 322 27.85 10.34 6.90
N TYR A 323 26.86 10.52 7.79
CA TYR A 323 25.46 10.17 7.50
C TYR A 323 24.50 11.37 7.54
N ASN A 324 24.94 12.54 8.01
CA ASN A 324 24.13 13.77 8.13
C ASN A 324 23.43 14.20 6.82
N SER A 325 24.05 13.98 5.66
CA SER A 325 23.49 14.37 4.35
C SER A 325 22.46 13.38 3.81
N VAL A 326 22.42 12.17 4.37
CA VAL A 326 21.56 11.06 3.90
C VAL A 326 20.54 10.59 4.93
N SER A 327 20.52 11.20 6.11
CA SER A 327 19.64 10.78 7.20
C SER A 327 18.98 11.96 7.93
N THR A 328 17.86 11.68 8.59
CA THR A 328 17.25 12.60 9.55
C THR A 328 17.58 12.14 10.97
N GLY A 329 18.08 13.04 11.82
CA GLY A 329 18.44 12.73 13.21
C GLY A 329 17.30 13.00 14.18
N VAL A 330 16.94 12.00 14.99
CA VAL A 330 15.93 12.09 16.04
C VAL A 330 16.59 11.79 17.38
N SER A 331 16.60 12.76 18.30
CA SER A 331 17.18 12.56 19.63
C SER A 331 16.12 12.49 20.72
N VAL A 332 16.14 11.43 21.51
CA VAL A 332 15.23 11.24 22.65
C VAL A 332 15.89 11.78 23.92
N LEU A 333 15.26 12.75 24.60
CA LEU A 333 15.81 13.42 25.77
C LEU A 333 15.98 12.46 26.96
N GLY A 334 17.22 12.30 27.42
CA GLY A 334 17.62 11.53 28.60
C GLY A 334 18.67 10.46 28.32
N ASN A 335 19.02 9.67 29.35
CA ASN A 335 19.98 8.58 29.27
C ASN A 335 19.29 7.21 29.30
N TYR A 336 19.23 6.59 28.12
CA TYR A 336 18.64 5.25 27.93
C TYR A 336 19.66 4.12 27.94
N GLU A 337 20.89 4.36 28.41
CA GLU A 337 21.82 3.24 28.69
C GLU A 337 21.37 2.47 29.93
N SER A 338 20.80 3.15 30.93
CA SER A 338 20.29 2.55 32.16
C SER A 338 18.78 2.73 32.34
N ALA A 339 18.23 3.91 32.03
CA ALA A 339 16.80 4.16 32.19
C ALA A 339 15.98 3.45 31.10
N THR A 340 14.77 3.02 31.43
CA THR A 340 13.82 2.48 30.46
C THR A 340 13.17 3.61 29.67
N VAL A 341 13.19 3.53 28.34
CA VAL A 341 12.44 4.47 27.48
C VAL A 341 10.93 4.29 27.66
N SER A 342 10.19 5.40 27.77
CA SER A 342 8.75 5.38 27.94
C SER A 342 8.04 4.96 26.65
N ASN A 343 6.87 4.32 26.79
CA ASN A 343 6.04 3.98 25.62
C ASN A 343 5.57 5.22 24.85
N ALA A 344 5.40 6.36 25.54
CA ALA A 344 5.03 7.63 24.92
C ALA A 344 6.14 8.14 23.99
N ALA A 345 7.40 8.13 24.44
CA ALA A 345 8.54 8.50 23.60
C ALA A 345 8.71 7.53 22.41
N VAL A 346 8.58 6.21 22.64
CA VAL A 346 8.63 5.22 21.55
C VAL A 346 7.50 5.47 20.53
N GLY A 347 6.28 5.77 20.99
CA GLY A 347 5.15 6.12 20.13
C GLY A 347 5.41 7.36 19.28
N ALA A 348 5.94 8.42 19.90
CA ALA A 348 6.29 9.66 19.19
C ALA A 348 7.37 9.44 18.12
N VAL A 349 8.41 8.64 18.41
CA VAL A 349 9.43 8.25 17.42
C VAL A 349 8.80 7.44 16.28
N VAL A 350 7.89 6.51 16.59
CA VAL A 350 7.17 5.71 15.58
C VAL A 350 6.38 6.62 14.64
N ASP A 351 5.56 7.52 15.17
CA ASP A 351 4.67 8.39 14.38
C ASP A 351 5.50 9.37 13.52
N LEU A 352 6.55 9.95 14.11
CA LEU A 352 7.49 10.82 13.41
C LEU A 352 8.16 10.10 12.24
N LEU A 353 8.72 8.91 12.47
CA LEU A 353 9.48 8.19 11.45
C LEU A 353 8.57 7.58 10.39
N ALA A 354 7.36 7.12 10.74
CA ALA A 354 6.36 6.67 9.79
C ALA A 354 6.05 7.78 8.78
N TRP A 355 5.74 8.99 9.27
CA TRP A 355 5.45 10.16 8.45
C TRP A 355 6.68 10.65 7.67
N LYS A 356 7.78 10.94 8.36
CA LYS A 356 8.96 11.58 7.76
C LYS A 356 9.60 10.70 6.70
N LEU A 357 9.75 9.40 6.95
CA LEU A 357 10.33 8.50 5.95
C LEU A 357 9.39 8.31 4.75
N ALA A 358 8.07 8.22 4.98
CA ALA A 358 7.10 8.10 3.90
C ALA A 358 7.04 9.37 3.02
N LEU A 359 7.20 10.55 3.61
CA LEU A 359 7.30 11.82 2.89
C LEU A 359 8.43 11.80 1.85
N HIS A 360 9.48 11.02 2.11
CA HIS A 360 10.64 10.84 1.23
C HIS A 360 10.65 9.48 0.50
N GLY A 361 9.55 8.72 0.54
CA GLY A 361 9.43 7.43 -0.15
C GLY A 361 10.29 6.31 0.43
N VAL A 362 10.74 6.44 1.69
CA VAL A 362 11.58 5.46 2.39
C VAL A 362 10.71 4.56 3.28
N PRO A 363 10.74 3.22 3.07
CA PRO A 363 10.02 2.28 3.93
C PRO A 363 10.73 2.12 5.29
N ALA A 364 10.02 2.23 6.40
CA ALA A 364 10.64 2.26 7.73
C ALA A 364 11.31 0.94 8.15
N ASP A 365 10.88 -0.20 7.62
CA ASP A 365 11.43 -1.54 7.89
C ASP A 365 12.48 -2.00 6.87
N GLY A 366 12.77 -1.17 5.87
CA GLY A 366 13.75 -1.47 4.82
C GLY A 366 15.21 -1.21 5.23
N SER A 367 16.09 -1.31 4.24
CA SER A 367 17.50 -0.99 4.35
C SER A 367 18.00 -0.28 3.09
N THR A 368 19.09 0.47 3.29
CA THR A 368 19.83 1.19 2.24
C THR A 368 21.30 0.83 2.32
N THR A 369 22.09 1.34 1.37
CA THR A 369 23.55 1.24 1.38
C THR A 369 24.13 2.65 1.35
N VAL A 370 24.97 2.98 2.33
CA VAL A 370 25.72 4.23 2.38
C VAL A 370 27.20 3.88 2.29
N ASP A 371 27.88 4.40 1.28
CA ASP A 371 29.31 4.15 1.02
C ASP A 371 29.71 2.66 1.05
N GLY A 372 28.85 1.80 0.48
CA GLY A 372 29.06 0.35 0.41
C GLY A 372 28.66 -0.43 1.67
N THR A 373 28.25 0.26 2.74
CA THR A 373 27.83 -0.36 4.01
C THR A 373 26.29 -0.49 4.08
N PRO A 374 25.75 -1.71 4.25
CA PRO A 374 24.32 -1.90 4.48
C PRO A 374 23.87 -1.27 5.80
N LEU A 375 22.75 -0.56 5.78
CA LEU A 375 22.20 0.15 6.93
C LEU A 375 20.67 0.04 6.94
N ALA A 376 20.07 -0.24 8.09
CA ALA A 376 18.62 -0.19 8.24
C ALA A 376 18.13 1.25 8.02
N HIS A 377 16.95 1.44 7.43
CA HIS A 377 16.38 2.77 7.24
C HIS A 377 16.08 3.50 8.55
N VAL A 378 15.94 2.77 9.66
CA VAL A 378 15.94 3.33 11.03
C VAL A 378 17.09 2.66 11.77
N PHE A 379 18.06 3.40 12.27
CA PHE A 379 19.26 2.85 12.91
C PHE A 379 19.63 3.66 14.16
N GLY A 380 20.41 3.09 15.07
CA GLY A 380 20.93 3.80 16.24
C GLY A 380 22.27 4.44 15.93
N HIS A 381 22.64 5.54 16.59
CA HIS A 381 23.94 6.19 16.36
C HIS A 381 25.13 5.21 16.47
N ARG A 382 25.11 4.31 17.45
CA ARG A 382 26.12 3.24 17.62
C ARG A 382 26.32 2.31 16.43
N ASP A 383 25.37 2.26 15.47
CA ASP A 383 25.50 1.44 14.26
C ASP A 383 26.49 2.06 13.27
N VAL A 384 26.78 3.37 13.40
CA VAL A 384 27.60 4.13 12.44
C VAL A 384 28.71 4.96 13.08
N GLY A 385 28.78 5.00 14.41
CA GLY A 385 29.76 5.77 15.17
C GLY A 385 30.22 5.04 16.42
N TYR A 386 31.38 5.43 16.96
CA TYR A 386 31.89 4.89 18.22
C TYR A 386 31.25 5.60 19.41
N THR A 387 30.06 5.14 19.80
CA THR A 387 29.26 5.75 20.88
C THR A 387 28.35 4.71 21.53
N ALA A 388 27.92 4.97 22.77
CA ALA A 388 26.83 4.23 23.42
C ALA A 388 25.44 4.71 22.97
N CYS A 389 25.32 5.88 22.34
CA CYS A 389 24.04 6.41 21.85
C CYS A 389 23.36 5.44 20.86
N PRO A 390 22.04 5.17 20.93
CA PRO A 390 20.99 5.83 21.73
C PRO A 390 20.77 5.24 23.14
N GLY A 391 21.73 4.49 23.67
CA GLY A 391 21.59 3.75 24.92
C GLY A 391 20.89 2.39 24.72
N ARG A 392 21.25 1.42 25.55
CA ARG A 392 20.78 0.03 25.47
C ARG A 392 19.26 -0.13 25.38
N THR A 393 18.48 0.52 26.25
CA THR A 393 17.02 0.26 26.32
C THR A 393 16.28 0.83 25.11
N LEU A 394 16.71 1.98 24.59
CA LEU A 394 16.15 2.56 23.36
C LEU A 394 16.64 1.80 22.12
N TYR A 395 17.90 1.35 22.11
CA TYR A 395 18.44 0.54 21.02
C TYR A 395 17.66 -0.78 20.84
N GLU A 396 17.31 -1.45 21.94
CA GLU A 396 16.47 -2.66 21.95
C GLU A 396 15.08 -2.42 21.31
N LYS A 397 14.58 -1.18 21.34
CA LYS A 397 13.30 -0.79 20.75
C LYS A 397 13.35 -0.52 19.25
N LEU A 398 14.52 -0.41 18.62
CA LEU A 398 14.63 -0.08 17.19
C LEU A 398 13.88 -1.07 16.29
N GLY A 399 13.91 -2.37 16.60
CA GLY A 399 13.15 -3.38 15.86
C GLY A 399 11.63 -3.21 16.00
N GLU A 400 11.15 -2.80 17.18
CA GLU A 400 9.73 -2.48 17.42
C GLU A 400 9.32 -1.22 16.65
N ILE A 401 10.15 -0.18 16.70
CA ILE A 401 9.93 1.10 16.02
C ILE A 401 9.79 0.88 14.51
N ARG A 402 10.72 0.15 13.89
CA ARG A 402 10.67 -0.19 12.44
C ARG A 402 9.35 -0.85 12.06
N ARG A 403 8.94 -1.89 12.79
CA ARG A 403 7.70 -2.63 12.50
C ARG A 403 6.45 -1.77 12.66
N ARG A 404 6.36 -1.00 13.75
CA ARG A 404 5.18 -0.15 14.01
C ARG A 404 5.10 1.00 13.00
N ALA A 405 6.22 1.64 12.67
CA ALA A 405 6.26 2.70 11.67
C ALA A 405 5.89 2.18 10.28
N ALA A 406 6.42 1.02 9.88
CA ALA A 406 6.06 0.37 8.62
C ALA A 406 4.57 0.03 8.57
N ALA A 407 3.97 -0.48 9.64
CA ALA A 407 2.54 -0.75 9.71
C ALA A 407 1.68 0.52 9.52
N ILE A 408 2.11 1.67 10.05
CA ILE A 408 1.44 2.96 9.81
C ILE A 408 1.58 3.38 8.35
N GLN A 409 2.76 3.21 7.76
CA GLN A 409 2.99 3.48 6.32
C GLN A 409 2.13 2.58 5.43
N GLU A 410 2.01 1.30 5.77
CA GLU A 410 1.18 0.32 5.06
C GLU A 410 -0.31 0.65 5.17
N ALA A 411 -0.78 1.00 6.37
CA ALA A 411 -2.18 1.40 6.59
C ALA A 411 -2.53 2.68 5.81
N ALA A 412 -1.64 3.67 5.79
CA ALA A 412 -1.81 4.85 4.96
C ALA A 412 -1.80 4.49 3.46
N ALA A 413 -0.98 3.51 3.06
CA ALA A 413 -0.88 3.04 1.68
C ALA A 413 -2.02 2.09 1.24
N ALA A 414 -2.96 1.71 2.10
CA ALA A 414 -4.09 0.88 1.72
C ALA A 414 -4.98 1.60 0.70
N LEU A 415 -4.87 1.20 -0.56
CA LEU A 415 -5.69 1.71 -1.67
C LEU A 415 -7.02 0.98 -1.73
N ASP A 416 -8.10 1.69 -1.41
CA ASP A 416 -9.45 1.28 -1.85
C ASP A 416 -9.63 1.66 -3.33
N VAL A 417 -9.06 0.85 -4.21
CA VAL A 417 -9.16 1.03 -5.65
C VAL A 417 -10.21 0.07 -6.21
N PRO A 418 -11.28 0.58 -6.84
CA PRO A 418 -12.29 -0.27 -7.46
C PRO A 418 -11.70 -1.19 -8.52
N ASP A 419 -12.24 -2.41 -8.61
CA ASP A 419 -11.86 -3.38 -9.64
C ASP A 419 -11.94 -2.79 -11.05
N GLY A 420 -10.94 -3.15 -11.86
CA GLY A 420 -10.78 -2.68 -13.21
C GLY A 420 -10.12 -1.30 -13.30
N THR A 421 -9.79 -0.63 -12.20
CA THR A 421 -9.10 0.67 -12.27
C THR A 421 -7.64 0.51 -12.67
N PHE A 422 -7.13 1.48 -13.45
CA PHE A 422 -5.72 1.53 -13.82
C PHE A 422 -4.96 2.46 -12.88
N VAL A 423 -3.82 1.98 -12.39
CA VAL A 423 -2.87 2.75 -11.58
C VAL A 423 -1.55 2.95 -12.34
N GLU A 424 -0.93 4.11 -12.16
CA GLU A 424 0.41 4.42 -12.66
C GLU A 424 1.42 4.20 -11.52
N ARG A 425 2.40 3.34 -11.76
CA ARG A 425 3.44 2.97 -10.79
C ARG A 425 4.60 3.98 -10.86
N PRO A 426 5.42 4.11 -9.80
CA PRO A 426 6.48 5.14 -9.76
C PRO A 426 7.53 5.06 -10.87
N ASN A 427 7.69 3.89 -11.48
CA ASN A 427 8.60 3.68 -12.62
C ASN A 427 7.97 4.00 -13.99
N GLY A 428 6.79 4.64 -14.03
CA GLY A 428 6.05 4.97 -15.26
C GLY A 428 5.36 3.78 -15.94
N THR A 429 5.32 2.60 -15.30
CA THR A 429 4.54 1.45 -15.78
C THR A 429 3.11 1.48 -15.23
N PHE A 430 2.20 0.74 -15.85
CA PHE A 430 0.78 0.74 -15.46
C PHE A 430 0.36 -0.62 -14.92
N ALA A 431 -0.68 -0.65 -14.09
CA ALA A 431 -1.32 -1.90 -13.69
C ALA A 431 -2.85 -1.76 -13.62
N LEU A 432 -3.56 -2.82 -14.00
CA LEU A 432 -4.99 -2.97 -13.72
C LEU A 432 -5.15 -3.60 -12.34
N VAL A 433 -6.01 -3.03 -11.49
CA VAL A 433 -6.31 -3.54 -10.14
C VAL A 433 -7.52 -4.46 -10.17
N GLU A 434 -7.42 -5.60 -9.49
CA GLU A 434 -8.49 -6.59 -9.35
C GLU A 434 -8.37 -7.31 -8.00
N GLN A 435 -9.34 -7.13 -7.12
CA GLN A 435 -9.44 -7.82 -5.82
C GLN A 435 -8.13 -7.79 -5.02
N GLY A 436 -7.52 -6.61 -4.93
CA GLY A 436 -6.22 -6.43 -4.25
C GLY A 436 -5.01 -6.92 -5.04
N ARG A 437 -5.16 -7.38 -6.28
CA ARG A 437 -4.06 -7.80 -7.17
C ARG A 437 -3.75 -6.77 -8.25
N LYS A 438 -2.51 -6.76 -8.73
CA LYS A 438 -2.01 -5.90 -9.82
C LYS A 438 -1.65 -6.68 -11.08
N HIS A 439 -2.24 -6.31 -12.21
CA HIS A 439 -1.88 -6.85 -13.52
C HIS A 439 -1.05 -5.83 -14.32
N VAL A 440 0.25 -6.06 -14.40
CA VAL A 440 1.21 -5.06 -14.93
C VAL A 440 1.20 -5.04 -16.47
N GLY A 441 1.19 -3.85 -17.05
CA GLY A 441 1.19 -3.62 -18.50
C GLY A 441 1.80 -2.28 -18.91
N GLY A 442 2.13 -2.16 -20.19
CA GLY A 442 2.50 -0.88 -20.80
C GLY A 442 1.29 -0.06 -21.23
N CYS A 443 1.50 1.20 -21.60
CA CYS A 443 0.41 2.09 -22.02
C CYS A 443 -0.36 1.59 -23.27
N SER A 444 0.26 0.78 -24.13
CA SER A 444 -0.41 0.16 -25.28
C SER A 444 -1.55 -0.77 -24.86
N ILE A 445 -1.32 -1.66 -23.88
CA ILE A 445 -2.36 -2.58 -23.39
C ILE A 445 -3.43 -1.84 -22.58
N VAL A 446 -3.09 -0.76 -21.87
CA VAL A 446 -4.08 0.10 -21.20
C VAL A 446 -5.10 0.66 -22.19
N ARG A 447 -4.64 1.10 -23.38
CA ARG A 447 -5.50 1.60 -24.45
C ARG A 447 -6.42 0.54 -25.04
N GLU A 448 -5.97 -0.70 -25.15
CA GLU A 448 -6.81 -1.83 -25.57
C GLU A 448 -7.98 -2.07 -24.62
N TYR A 449 -7.80 -1.77 -23.33
CA TYR A 449 -8.87 -1.80 -22.32
C TYR A 449 -9.72 -0.51 -22.32
N GLY A 450 -9.55 0.38 -23.31
CA GLY A 450 -10.32 1.60 -23.46
C GLY A 450 -9.96 2.71 -22.47
N ALA A 451 -8.85 2.56 -21.74
CA ALA A 451 -8.42 3.52 -20.74
C ALA A 451 -7.32 4.45 -21.24
N SER A 452 -7.19 5.61 -20.60
CA SER A 452 -6.11 6.57 -20.85
C SER A 452 -5.05 6.46 -19.77
N CYS A 453 -3.79 6.33 -20.16
CA CYS A 453 -2.65 6.31 -19.25
C CYS A 453 -2.54 7.62 -18.44
N ARG A 454 -2.93 8.75 -19.02
CA ARG A 454 -2.99 10.06 -18.34
C ARG A 454 -4.08 10.16 -17.27
N LYS A 455 -5.04 9.22 -17.26
CA LYS A 455 -6.11 9.14 -16.27
C LYS A 455 -5.89 8.00 -15.27
N ALA A 456 -4.75 7.31 -15.35
CA ALA A 456 -4.39 6.31 -14.35
C ALA A 456 -4.13 7.03 -13.01
N ILE A 457 -4.53 6.39 -11.91
CA ILE A 457 -4.29 6.92 -10.57
C ILE A 457 -2.81 6.73 -10.24
N PRO A 458 -2.01 7.79 -10.02
CA PRO A 458 -0.63 7.62 -9.61
C PRO A 458 -0.57 6.98 -8.22
N VAL A 459 0.25 5.95 -8.07
CA VAL A 459 0.44 5.23 -6.81
C VAL A 459 1.92 5.13 -6.43
N THR A 460 2.19 5.07 -5.14
CA THR A 460 3.54 4.92 -4.57
C THR A 460 4.07 3.50 -4.72
N TRP A 461 5.34 3.29 -4.37
CA TRP A 461 5.92 1.95 -4.30
C TRP A 461 5.23 1.10 -3.24
N ALA A 462 4.96 1.66 -2.05
CA ALA A 462 4.25 0.96 -0.97
C ALA A 462 2.85 0.53 -1.42
N GLN A 463 2.08 1.45 -1.98
CA GLN A 463 0.77 1.20 -2.57
C GLN A 463 0.78 0.13 -3.65
N SER A 464 1.72 0.25 -4.61
CA SER A 464 1.89 -0.76 -5.65
C SER A 464 2.31 -2.11 -5.07
N ASN A 465 3.13 -2.16 -4.02
CA ASN A 465 3.65 -3.40 -3.43
C ASN A 465 2.62 -4.11 -2.55
N ALA A 466 1.72 -3.35 -1.91
CA ALA A 466 0.58 -3.88 -1.17
C ALA A 466 -0.39 -4.70 -2.05
N LEU A 467 -0.45 -4.39 -3.36
CA LEU A 467 -1.23 -5.19 -4.31
C LEU A 467 -0.50 -6.51 -4.65
N GLU A 468 -1.16 -7.65 -4.49
CA GLU A 468 -0.58 -8.96 -4.84
C GLU A 468 -0.31 -9.09 -6.36
N PRO A 469 0.71 -9.85 -6.80
CA PRO A 469 0.95 -10.04 -8.23
C PRO A 469 -0.19 -10.78 -8.96
N GLY A 470 -0.84 -10.12 -9.91
CA GLY A 470 -1.86 -10.71 -10.80
C GLY A 470 -1.30 -11.22 -12.15
N GLY A 471 -0.02 -10.98 -12.42
CA GLY A 471 0.65 -11.34 -13.68
C GLY A 471 0.66 -10.21 -14.71
N ARG A 472 1.10 -10.51 -15.95
CA ARG A 472 1.12 -9.51 -17.04
C ARG A 472 -0.28 -9.30 -17.61
N LEU A 473 -0.66 -8.04 -17.79
CA LEU A 473 -1.90 -7.68 -18.46
C LEU A 473 -1.82 -8.12 -19.92
N GLN A 474 -2.87 -8.80 -20.38
CA GLN A 474 -2.98 -9.34 -21.73
C GLN A 474 -4.34 -9.03 -22.31
N GLN A 475 -4.40 -9.14 -23.63
CA GLN A 475 -5.61 -8.94 -24.41
C GLN A 475 -6.56 -10.15 -24.35
N THR A 476 -6.03 -11.36 -24.12
CA THR A 476 -6.81 -12.58 -23.93
C THR A 476 -6.98 -12.85 -22.44
N VAL A 477 -8.21 -12.71 -21.96
CA VAL A 477 -8.57 -12.84 -20.54
C VAL A 477 -9.35 -14.12 -20.34
N ARG A 478 -8.91 -14.96 -19.42
CA ARG A 478 -9.71 -16.07 -18.88
C ARG A 478 -10.14 -15.72 -17.47
N THR A 479 -11.43 -15.49 -17.32
CA THR A 479 -12.01 -15.19 -16.01
C THR A 479 -11.89 -16.36 -15.04
N THR A 480 -11.93 -16.08 -13.74
CA THR A 480 -11.86 -17.09 -12.67
C THR A 480 -12.98 -18.13 -12.76
N ASP A 481 -14.17 -17.75 -13.25
CA ASP A 481 -15.29 -18.67 -13.52
C ASP A 481 -15.22 -19.34 -14.90
N GLY A 482 -14.11 -19.19 -15.61
CA GLY A 482 -13.76 -19.95 -16.81
C GLY A 482 -14.20 -19.34 -18.14
N ARG A 483 -14.86 -18.18 -18.16
CA ARG A 483 -15.21 -17.48 -19.40
C ARG A 483 -13.97 -16.92 -20.09
N LEU A 484 -13.95 -16.94 -21.41
CA LEU A 484 -12.83 -16.49 -22.22
C LEU A 484 -13.24 -15.23 -22.98
N TYR A 485 -12.44 -14.16 -22.88
CA TYR A 485 -12.67 -12.91 -23.59
C TYR A 485 -11.41 -12.46 -24.32
N ARG A 486 -11.65 -11.75 -25.43
CA ARG A 486 -10.66 -10.91 -26.09
C ARG A 486 -11.03 -9.45 -25.87
N ILE A 487 -10.12 -8.68 -25.28
CA ILE A 487 -10.26 -7.26 -25.03
C ILE A 487 -9.59 -6.49 -26.17
N VAL A 488 -10.33 -5.61 -26.85
CA VAL A 488 -9.84 -4.73 -27.91
C VAL A 488 -10.60 -3.42 -27.84
N ASP A 489 -9.89 -2.29 -27.87
CA ASP A 489 -10.47 -0.93 -27.91
C ASP A 489 -11.66 -0.72 -26.93
N GLY A 490 -11.46 -1.08 -25.67
CA GLY A 490 -12.47 -0.92 -24.61
C GLY A 490 -13.65 -1.89 -24.67
N THR A 491 -13.57 -2.89 -25.55
CA THR A 491 -14.65 -3.85 -25.80
C THR A 491 -14.22 -5.26 -25.40
N LYS A 492 -15.05 -5.95 -24.61
CA LYS A 492 -14.90 -7.38 -24.30
C LYS A 492 -15.67 -8.25 -25.30
N ARG A 493 -14.95 -9.09 -26.05
CA ARG A 493 -15.53 -10.06 -27.00
C ARG A 493 -15.38 -11.46 -26.44
N GLU A 494 -16.47 -12.06 -26.02
CA GLU A 494 -16.44 -13.42 -25.49
C GLU A 494 -16.06 -14.41 -26.60
N ALA A 495 -15.16 -15.34 -26.31
CA ALA A 495 -14.70 -16.36 -27.23
C ALA A 495 -15.25 -17.72 -26.81
N PHE A 496 -15.67 -18.51 -27.80
CA PHE A 496 -16.18 -19.86 -27.57
C PHE A 496 -15.13 -20.79 -26.96
N ASP A 497 -13.91 -20.74 -27.51
CA ASP A 497 -12.73 -21.47 -27.06
C ASP A 497 -11.45 -20.79 -27.60
N MET A 498 -10.27 -21.30 -27.22
CA MET A 498 -9.00 -20.79 -27.73
C MET A 498 -8.84 -21.03 -29.24
N GLU A 499 -9.44 -22.10 -29.78
CA GLU A 499 -9.39 -22.39 -31.21
C GLU A 499 -10.09 -21.29 -32.03
N SER A 500 -11.20 -20.76 -31.52
CA SER A 500 -11.93 -19.65 -32.13
C SER A 500 -11.06 -18.39 -32.24
N LEU A 501 -10.19 -18.12 -31.27
CA LEU A 501 -9.22 -17.02 -31.31
C LEU A 501 -8.06 -17.30 -32.28
N ARG A 502 -7.55 -18.54 -32.32
CA ARG A 502 -6.48 -18.97 -33.23
C ARG A 502 -6.87 -18.82 -34.69
N ARG A 503 -8.08 -19.23 -35.05
CA ARG A 503 -8.57 -19.20 -36.44
C ARG A 503 -8.63 -17.79 -37.04
N ILE A 504 -8.61 -16.75 -36.21
CA ILE A 504 -8.59 -15.35 -36.66
C ILE A 504 -7.23 -14.67 -36.41
N ASN A 505 -6.19 -15.42 -36.02
CA ASN A 505 -4.86 -14.91 -35.65
C ASN A 505 -4.92 -13.80 -34.58
N LYS A 506 -5.79 -13.96 -33.57
CA LYS A 506 -5.95 -13.00 -32.46
C LYS A 506 -5.65 -13.58 -31.07
N GLU A 507 -5.08 -14.78 -31.00
CA GLU A 507 -4.62 -15.36 -29.73
C GLU A 507 -3.44 -14.55 -29.16
N THR A 508 -3.50 -14.27 -27.86
CA THR A 508 -2.37 -13.77 -27.07
C THR A 508 -2.19 -14.69 -25.87
N PRO A 509 -1.06 -14.63 -25.13
CA PRO A 509 -0.97 -15.26 -23.83
C PRO A 509 -2.18 -14.92 -22.95
N VAL A 510 -2.66 -15.90 -22.19
CA VAL A 510 -3.85 -15.76 -21.35
C VAL A 510 -3.47 -15.13 -20.02
N VAL A 511 -4.17 -14.07 -19.63
CA VAL A 511 -4.17 -13.56 -18.25
C VAL A 511 -5.41 -14.05 -17.52
N ARG A 512 -5.29 -14.38 -16.23
CA ARG A 512 -6.42 -14.78 -15.37
C ARG A 512 -6.75 -13.71 -14.35
N MET A 513 -8.03 -13.33 -14.27
CA MET A 513 -8.56 -12.30 -13.36
C MET A 513 -10.06 -12.53 -13.11
N ALA A 514 -10.66 -11.94 -12.08
CA ALA A 514 -12.10 -11.95 -11.89
C ALA A 514 -12.84 -11.20 -13.01
N PHE A 515 -14.11 -11.53 -13.21
CA PHE A 515 -14.95 -10.83 -14.18
C PHE A 515 -15.16 -9.35 -13.83
N SER A 516 -15.16 -8.99 -12.54
CA SER A 516 -15.30 -7.61 -12.04
C SER A 516 -14.27 -6.65 -12.68
N ALA A 517 -13.05 -7.11 -12.93
CA ALA A 517 -12.01 -6.30 -13.56
C ALA A 517 -12.31 -5.87 -15.00
N ILE A 518 -13.19 -6.59 -15.69
CA ILE A 518 -13.59 -6.31 -17.08
C ILE A 518 -15.10 -6.05 -17.23
N ASP A 519 -15.84 -5.98 -16.12
CA ASP A 519 -17.30 -5.86 -16.15
C ASP A 519 -17.75 -4.53 -16.78
N ARG A 520 -17.02 -3.45 -16.48
CA ARG A 520 -17.28 -2.12 -17.08
C ARG A 520 -17.06 -2.03 -18.58
N LEU A 521 -16.36 -2.99 -19.20
CA LEU A 521 -16.11 -2.98 -20.64
C LEU A 521 -17.38 -3.31 -21.42
N SER A 522 -17.61 -2.65 -22.54
CA SER A 522 -18.78 -2.95 -23.37
C SER A 522 -18.65 -4.32 -24.04
N TYR A 523 -19.75 -5.05 -24.20
CA TYR A 523 -19.74 -6.28 -24.97
C TYR A 523 -19.59 -5.99 -26.46
N GLY A 524 -18.74 -6.78 -27.14
CA GLY A 524 -18.62 -6.79 -28.59
C GLY A 524 -19.09 -8.11 -29.19
N SER A 525 -19.21 -8.16 -30.53
CA SER A 525 -19.56 -9.39 -31.23
C SER A 525 -18.59 -10.52 -30.83
N PRO A 526 -19.10 -11.67 -30.38
CA PRO A 526 -18.28 -12.76 -29.85
C PRO A 526 -17.48 -13.46 -30.94
N VAL A 527 -16.36 -14.07 -30.54
CA VAL A 527 -15.49 -14.85 -31.42
C VAL A 527 -15.84 -16.32 -31.31
N VAL A 528 -16.61 -16.81 -32.28
CA VAL A 528 -17.12 -18.18 -32.30
C VAL A 528 -16.77 -18.83 -33.62
N ARG A 529 -16.01 -19.94 -33.57
CA ARG A 529 -15.75 -20.74 -34.77
C ARG A 529 -17.04 -21.31 -35.35
N SER A 530 -17.02 -21.61 -36.65
CA SER A 530 -18.19 -22.19 -37.33
C SER A 530 -18.51 -23.59 -36.81
N ALA A 531 -19.76 -24.01 -36.98
CA ALA A 531 -20.24 -25.36 -36.72
C ALA A 531 -20.17 -25.80 -35.25
N VAL A 532 -20.67 -24.96 -34.34
CA VAL A 532 -20.72 -25.25 -32.90
C VAL A 532 -22.11 -24.96 -32.31
N VAL A 533 -22.37 -25.47 -31.11
CA VAL A 533 -23.59 -25.16 -30.36
C VAL A 533 -23.27 -24.18 -29.23
N VAL A 534 -23.90 -23.02 -29.27
CA VAL A 534 -23.82 -22.03 -28.20
C VAL A 534 -25.04 -22.16 -27.29
N VAL A 535 -24.79 -22.32 -26.00
CA VAL A 535 -25.80 -22.24 -24.95
C VAL A 535 -25.77 -20.85 -24.36
N ASN A 536 -26.89 -20.12 -24.45
CA ASN A 536 -27.03 -18.86 -23.74
C ASN A 536 -26.96 -19.12 -22.23
N ARG A 537 -25.99 -18.51 -21.54
CA ARG A 537 -25.71 -18.70 -20.11
C ARG A 537 -26.89 -18.28 -19.24
N ASP A 538 -27.60 -17.22 -19.62
CA ASP A 538 -28.70 -16.61 -18.86
C ASP A 538 -30.01 -17.39 -19.03
N THR A 539 -30.29 -17.90 -20.23
CA THR A 539 -31.57 -18.54 -20.54
C THR A 539 -31.50 -20.06 -20.75
N GLY A 540 -30.30 -20.65 -20.78
CA GLY A 540 -30.07 -22.06 -21.10
C GLY A 540 -30.45 -22.49 -22.53
N ARG A 541 -30.83 -21.53 -23.40
CA ARG A 541 -31.32 -21.83 -24.75
C ARG A 541 -30.14 -22.10 -25.68
N LYS A 542 -30.23 -23.20 -26.44
CA LYS A 542 -29.17 -23.65 -27.37
C LYS A 542 -29.41 -23.13 -28.77
N ARG A 543 -28.35 -22.74 -29.48
CA ARG A 543 -28.39 -22.35 -30.90
C ARG A 543 -27.22 -22.94 -31.64
N LEU A 544 -27.45 -23.36 -32.88
CA LEU A 544 -26.37 -23.65 -33.81
C LEU A 544 -25.74 -22.32 -34.27
N VAL A 545 -24.41 -22.26 -34.29
CA VAL A 545 -23.65 -21.12 -34.82
C VAL A 545 -22.81 -21.59 -36.00
N VAL A 546 -23.01 -20.95 -37.15
CA VAL A 546 -22.28 -21.24 -38.39
C VAL A 546 -21.89 -19.93 -39.06
N GLY A 547 -20.63 -19.82 -39.49
CA GLY A 547 -20.09 -18.60 -40.09
C GLY A 547 -20.25 -17.36 -39.20
N GLY A 548 -20.19 -17.52 -37.87
CA GLY A 548 -20.42 -16.45 -36.90
C GLY A 548 -21.88 -16.00 -36.74
N ARG A 549 -22.85 -16.68 -37.37
CA ARG A 549 -24.27 -16.32 -37.32
C ARG A 549 -25.05 -17.30 -36.45
N LYS A 550 -26.00 -16.80 -35.64
CA LYS A 550 -26.85 -17.63 -34.79
C LYS A 550 -28.11 -18.09 -35.52
N HIS A 551 -28.31 -19.40 -35.58
CA HIS A 551 -29.50 -20.02 -36.18
C HIS A 551 -30.64 -20.17 -35.16
N GLY A 552 -31.74 -20.79 -35.59
CA GLY A 552 -32.89 -21.11 -34.74
C GLY A 552 -32.50 -21.90 -33.48
N TYR A 553 -33.39 -21.89 -32.49
CA TYR A 553 -33.16 -22.62 -31.25
C TYR A 553 -33.10 -24.14 -31.50
N LEU A 554 -32.10 -24.79 -30.90
CA LEU A 554 -32.02 -26.24 -30.80
C LEU A 554 -32.75 -26.67 -29.53
N ASN A 555 -34.01 -27.09 -29.66
CA ASN A 555 -34.72 -27.68 -28.53
C ASN A 555 -34.16 -29.07 -28.17
N ASN A 556 -34.58 -29.60 -27.03
CA ASN A 556 -34.04 -30.87 -26.52
C ASN A 556 -34.19 -32.03 -27.51
N PRO A 557 -35.33 -32.23 -28.20
CA PRO A 557 -35.44 -33.26 -29.23
C PRO A 557 -34.46 -33.09 -30.39
N LEU A 558 -34.28 -31.87 -30.91
CA LEU A 558 -33.37 -31.60 -32.02
C LEU A 558 -31.91 -31.83 -31.60
N TYR A 559 -31.53 -31.33 -30.43
CA TYR A 559 -30.18 -31.49 -29.90
C TYR A 559 -29.84 -32.96 -29.59
N ARG A 560 -30.74 -33.71 -28.93
CA ARG A 560 -30.45 -35.10 -28.49
C ARG A 560 -30.63 -36.16 -29.57
N ARG A 561 -31.45 -35.91 -30.60
CA ARG A 561 -31.82 -36.94 -31.58
C ARG A 561 -31.12 -36.78 -32.93
N THR A 562 -30.34 -35.72 -33.13
CA THR A 562 -29.63 -35.47 -34.39
C THR A 562 -28.13 -35.33 -34.14
N PRO A 563 -27.27 -35.50 -35.16
CA PRO A 563 -25.83 -35.25 -35.04
C PRO A 563 -25.46 -33.83 -34.59
N LEU A 564 -26.40 -32.87 -34.59
CA LEU A 564 -26.16 -31.53 -34.05
C LEU A 564 -25.80 -31.54 -32.55
N GLY A 565 -26.17 -32.58 -31.81
CA GLY A 565 -25.79 -32.76 -30.41
C GLY A 565 -24.35 -33.20 -30.20
N GLU A 566 -23.69 -33.70 -31.24
CA GLU A 566 -22.29 -34.14 -31.22
C GLU A 566 -21.32 -32.98 -31.48
N LEU A 567 -21.84 -31.83 -31.90
CA LEU A 567 -21.04 -30.62 -32.09
C LEU A 567 -20.56 -30.07 -30.73
N ASP A 568 -19.35 -29.52 -30.74
CA ASP A 568 -18.79 -28.86 -29.57
C ASP A 568 -19.75 -27.82 -29.03
N THR A 569 -19.89 -27.81 -27.70
CA THR A 569 -20.87 -26.99 -27.00
C THR A 569 -20.18 -26.15 -25.93
N ALA A 570 -20.42 -24.84 -25.96
CA ALA A 570 -19.96 -23.93 -24.90
C ALA A 570 -21.08 -22.96 -24.50
N ARG A 571 -20.93 -22.39 -23.29
CA ARG A 571 -21.84 -21.36 -22.77
C ARG A 571 -21.26 -19.99 -23.10
N LEU A 572 -22.11 -19.07 -23.56
CA LEU A 572 -21.79 -17.66 -23.76
C LEU A 572 -22.85 -16.77 -23.09
N ASP A 573 -22.45 -15.56 -22.67
CA ASP A 573 -23.31 -14.60 -21.98
C ASP A 573 -24.45 -14.16 -22.89
N GLY A 574 -25.62 -13.85 -22.33
CA GLY A 574 -26.73 -13.36 -23.12
C GLY A 574 -26.41 -12.10 -23.93
N PRO A 575 -25.75 -11.06 -23.37
CA PRO A 575 -25.24 -9.92 -24.13
C PRO A 575 -24.37 -10.33 -25.33
N SER A 576 -23.40 -11.22 -25.15
CA SER A 576 -22.56 -11.75 -26.25
C SER A 576 -23.40 -12.42 -27.34
N VAL A 577 -24.31 -13.33 -26.96
CA VAL A 577 -25.18 -14.04 -27.90
C VAL A 577 -26.12 -13.08 -28.62
N SER A 578 -26.53 -11.99 -27.97
CA SER A 578 -27.45 -10.99 -28.54
C SER A 578 -26.81 -10.22 -29.69
N LEU A 579 -25.51 -9.96 -29.61
CA LEU A 579 -24.72 -9.28 -30.65
C LEU A 579 -24.43 -10.13 -31.89
N MET A 580 -24.63 -11.45 -31.84
CA MET A 580 -24.44 -12.30 -33.03
C MET A 580 -25.53 -12.03 -34.09
N PRO A 581 -25.17 -11.90 -35.38
CA PRO A 581 -26.13 -11.79 -36.46
C PRO A 581 -27.09 -12.99 -36.48
N ARG A 582 -28.39 -12.71 -36.52
CA ARG A 582 -29.42 -13.77 -36.58
C ARG A 582 -29.63 -14.21 -38.02
N VAL A 583 -29.72 -15.51 -38.23
CA VAL A 583 -30.25 -16.09 -39.48
C VAL A 583 -31.74 -16.40 -39.26
N PRO A 584 -32.62 -16.17 -40.25
CA PRO A 584 -33.96 -16.71 -40.24
C PRO A 584 -33.96 -18.22 -39.89
N PRO A 585 -35.00 -18.75 -39.23
CA PRO A 585 -35.05 -20.16 -38.85
C PRO A 585 -34.87 -21.11 -40.05
N THR A 586 -34.00 -22.11 -39.91
CA THR A 586 -33.56 -22.99 -41.00
C THR A 586 -33.58 -24.49 -40.60
N THR A 587 -34.20 -25.43 -41.37
CA THR A 587 -34.28 -26.93 -41.32
C THR A 587 -34.50 -27.67 -42.68
N GLY A 588 -34.55 -29.00 -42.75
CA GLY A 588 -35.11 -29.71 -43.92
C GLY A 588 -34.27 -30.83 -44.48
N VAL A 589 -33.37 -31.42 -43.67
CA VAL A 589 -32.46 -32.45 -44.15
C VAL A 589 -32.89 -33.83 -43.64
N VAL A 590 -32.69 -34.88 -44.44
CA VAL A 590 -33.12 -36.26 -44.15
C VAL A 590 -31.94 -37.14 -43.73
N VAL A 591 -31.94 -37.60 -42.48
CA VAL A 591 -30.92 -38.53 -41.95
C VAL A 591 -31.39 -39.98 -42.06
N ARG A 592 -30.46 -40.90 -42.32
CA ARG A 592 -30.72 -42.35 -42.25
C ARG A 592 -30.18 -42.90 -40.92
N ARG A 593 -31.03 -43.54 -40.14
CA ARG A 593 -30.68 -44.16 -38.85
C ARG A 593 -31.28 -45.56 -38.75
N ASN A 594 -30.43 -46.57 -38.54
CA ASN A 594 -30.81 -47.98 -38.44
C ASN A 594 -31.68 -48.43 -39.63
N GLY A 595 -31.29 -48.07 -40.86
CA GLY A 595 -32.00 -48.41 -42.08
C GLY A 595 -33.29 -47.60 -42.35
N ARG A 596 -33.70 -46.70 -41.46
CA ARG A 596 -34.90 -45.85 -41.61
C ARG A 596 -34.53 -44.39 -41.87
N GLU A 597 -35.38 -43.68 -42.60
CA GLU A 597 -35.18 -42.28 -42.99
C GLU A 597 -35.95 -41.34 -42.05
N PHE A 598 -35.38 -40.18 -41.74
CA PHE A 598 -35.99 -39.19 -40.85
C PHE A 598 -35.73 -37.78 -41.33
N LEU A 599 -36.76 -36.93 -41.37
CA LEU A 599 -36.63 -35.50 -41.57
C LEU A 599 -36.26 -34.79 -40.26
N VAL A 600 -35.29 -33.88 -40.30
CA VAL A 600 -34.97 -32.98 -39.19
C VAL A 600 -35.98 -31.82 -39.15
N SER A 601 -36.78 -31.72 -38.08
CA SER A 601 -37.83 -30.71 -37.87
C SER A 601 -37.59 -29.83 -36.63
N ARG A 602 -38.44 -28.80 -36.40
CA ARG A 602 -38.45 -28.03 -35.14
C ARG A 602 -38.61 -28.90 -33.90
N GLN A 603 -39.24 -30.06 -34.02
CA GLN A 603 -39.57 -30.95 -32.91
C GLN A 603 -38.60 -32.16 -32.82
N GLY A 604 -37.51 -32.16 -33.59
CA GLY A 604 -36.54 -33.26 -33.68
C GLY A 604 -36.73 -34.13 -34.94
N LEU A 605 -36.28 -35.39 -34.87
CA LEU A 605 -36.41 -36.34 -35.98
C LEU A 605 -37.85 -36.78 -36.19
N VAL A 606 -38.33 -36.66 -37.43
CA VAL A 606 -39.64 -37.12 -37.89
C VAL A 606 -39.42 -38.25 -38.88
N ARG A 607 -39.91 -39.45 -38.56
CA ARG A 607 -39.72 -40.63 -39.42
C ARG A 607 -40.40 -40.42 -40.78
N ILE A 608 -39.65 -40.70 -41.85
CA ILE A 608 -40.14 -40.93 -43.20
C ILE A 608 -40.20 -42.44 -43.36
N ASP A 609 -41.39 -43.01 -43.41
CA ASP A 609 -41.54 -44.44 -43.66
C ASP A 609 -41.44 -44.75 -45.16
N GLY A 610 -41.08 -46.00 -45.49
CA GLY A 610 -41.02 -46.48 -46.88
C GLY A 610 -42.37 -46.51 -47.60
N THR A 611 -43.45 -46.08 -46.95
CA THR A 611 -44.77 -45.90 -47.57
C THR A 611 -45.02 -44.45 -47.99
N GLY A 612 -44.23 -43.49 -47.49
CA GLY A 612 -44.28 -42.09 -47.90
C GLY A 612 -45.15 -41.18 -47.02
N ASN A 613 -45.43 -41.54 -45.77
CA ASN A 613 -46.19 -40.74 -44.79
C ASN A 613 -45.26 -39.92 -43.88
N VAL A 614 -45.40 -38.58 -43.91
CA VAL A 614 -44.88 -37.70 -42.86
C VAL A 614 -46.01 -37.46 -41.85
N ARG A 615 -45.78 -37.74 -40.56
CA ARG A 615 -46.81 -37.53 -39.52
C ARG A 615 -47.05 -36.03 -39.31
N ALA A 616 -48.32 -35.66 -39.19
CA ALA A 616 -48.85 -34.29 -39.25
C ALA A 616 -48.34 -33.28 -38.19
N SER A 617 -47.53 -33.68 -37.22
CA SER A 617 -46.97 -32.77 -36.20
C SER A 617 -45.64 -32.12 -36.58
N ALA A 618 -45.05 -32.50 -37.72
CA ALA A 618 -43.72 -32.08 -38.12
C ALA A 618 -43.66 -30.66 -38.71
N VAL A 619 -43.47 -29.65 -37.86
CA VAL A 619 -43.13 -28.30 -38.34
C VAL A 619 -41.72 -28.30 -38.93
N THR A 620 -41.61 -28.18 -40.26
CA THR A 620 -40.36 -28.05 -41.00
C THR A 620 -39.87 -26.60 -41.00
N GLN A 621 -38.61 -26.36 -40.68
CA GLN A 621 -37.80 -25.17 -41.03
C GLN A 621 -37.00 -25.40 -42.34
N HIS A 622 -36.18 -24.43 -42.81
CA HIS A 622 -35.40 -24.38 -44.11
C HIS A 622 -33.82 -24.24 -44.08
N TRP A 623 -32.93 -25.24 -44.25
CA TRP A 623 -31.44 -25.15 -44.22
C TRP A 623 -30.89 -24.98 -45.65
N SER A 624 -29.98 -24.01 -45.90
CA SER A 624 -29.40 -23.74 -47.23
C SER A 624 -28.19 -24.62 -47.57
N LYS A 625 -27.86 -24.78 -48.87
CA LYS A 625 -26.67 -25.55 -49.34
C LYS A 625 -25.37 -25.07 -48.68
N ALA A 626 -25.17 -23.76 -48.58
CA ALA A 626 -23.96 -23.18 -47.98
C ALA A 626 -23.78 -23.58 -46.50
N LEU A 627 -24.89 -23.64 -45.77
CA LEU A 627 -24.92 -24.02 -44.36
C LEU A 627 -24.62 -25.51 -44.17
N MET A 628 -25.15 -26.35 -45.06
CA MET A 628 -24.89 -27.78 -45.08
C MET A 628 -23.45 -28.16 -45.43
N LEU A 629 -22.80 -27.39 -46.29
CA LEU A 629 -21.38 -27.59 -46.64
C LEU A 629 -20.42 -27.09 -45.55
N SER A 630 -20.86 -26.17 -44.70
CA SER A 630 -20.03 -25.50 -43.69
C SER A 630 -19.98 -26.18 -42.32
N VAL A 631 -20.72 -27.27 -42.14
CA VAL A 631 -20.68 -28.11 -40.92
C VAL A 631 -19.92 -29.40 -41.26
N PRO A 632 -19.02 -29.89 -40.40
CA PRO A 632 -18.34 -31.16 -40.64
C PRO A 632 -19.35 -32.27 -40.95
N ARG A 633 -19.08 -33.07 -41.99
CA ARG A 633 -19.87 -34.28 -42.28
C ARG A 633 -19.62 -35.30 -41.16
N LEU A 634 -20.34 -35.17 -40.04
CA LEU A 634 -20.34 -36.19 -39.00
C LEU A 634 -20.97 -37.48 -39.56
N PRO A 635 -20.63 -38.66 -39.03
CA PRO A 635 -21.31 -39.89 -39.39
C PRO A 635 -22.83 -39.75 -39.27
N GLY A 636 -23.57 -40.01 -40.35
CA GLY A 636 -25.03 -39.82 -40.39
C GLY A 636 -25.51 -38.43 -40.82
N TRP A 637 -24.63 -37.54 -41.30
CA TRP A 637 -25.03 -36.31 -41.99
C TRP A 637 -25.79 -36.59 -43.28
N PRO A 638 -26.70 -35.70 -43.69
CA PRO A 638 -27.81 -36.08 -44.55
C PRO A 638 -27.62 -35.58 -46.00
N GLU A 639 -28.00 -36.43 -46.97
CA GLU A 639 -27.84 -36.20 -48.42
C GLU A 639 -28.94 -35.28 -49.00
N LEU A 640 -28.79 -34.81 -50.24
CA LEU A 640 -29.82 -34.00 -50.93
C LEU A 640 -31.17 -34.74 -50.91
N VAL A 641 -32.20 -34.09 -50.40
CA VAL A 641 -33.54 -34.68 -50.25
C VAL A 641 -34.32 -34.56 -51.53
N VAL A 642 -34.30 -35.61 -52.35
CA VAL A 642 -35.12 -35.70 -53.55
C VAL A 642 -36.30 -36.59 -53.27
N VAL A 643 -37.51 -36.07 -53.47
CA VAL A 643 -38.75 -36.82 -53.28
C VAL A 643 -39.51 -36.94 -54.59
N ARG A 644 -40.34 -37.98 -54.68
CA ARG A 644 -41.27 -38.20 -55.78
C ARG A 644 -42.59 -38.67 -55.21
N VAL A 645 -43.71 -38.15 -55.71
CA VAL A 645 -45.01 -38.70 -55.29
C VAL A 645 -45.18 -40.11 -55.88
N ARG A 646 -45.67 -41.05 -55.08
CA ARG A 646 -45.97 -42.42 -55.52
C ARG A 646 -46.82 -42.39 -56.80
N LYS A 647 -46.39 -43.14 -57.82
CA LYS A 647 -46.98 -43.19 -59.17
C LYS A 647 -46.89 -41.90 -60.01
N GLN A 648 -46.17 -40.86 -59.58
CA GLN A 648 -45.85 -39.68 -60.40
C GLN A 648 -44.37 -39.69 -60.80
N SER A 649 -44.00 -39.13 -61.95
CA SER A 649 -42.59 -39.07 -62.41
C SER A 649 -41.84 -37.83 -61.91
N GLN A 650 -42.55 -36.74 -61.61
CA GLN A 650 -41.96 -35.47 -61.18
C GLN A 650 -41.12 -35.64 -59.90
N LEU A 651 -39.85 -35.30 -59.99
CA LEU A 651 -38.96 -35.17 -58.85
C LEU A 651 -39.16 -33.79 -58.23
N TYR A 652 -39.08 -33.74 -56.91
CA TYR A 652 -39.03 -32.50 -56.17
C TYR A 652 -37.79 -32.53 -55.31
N VAL A 653 -37.00 -31.46 -55.35
CA VAL A 653 -36.10 -31.22 -54.23
C VAL A 653 -36.95 -30.63 -53.11
N LEU A 654 -36.92 -31.24 -51.93
CA LEU A 654 -37.46 -30.62 -50.75
C LEU A 654 -36.47 -29.54 -50.29
N ARG A 655 -36.72 -28.31 -50.72
CA ARG A 655 -35.87 -27.16 -50.41
C ARG A 655 -36.71 -26.08 -49.78
N ASP A 656 -36.27 -25.56 -48.64
CA ASP A 656 -37.02 -24.57 -47.90
C ASP A 656 -38.43 -25.06 -47.52
N GLY A 657 -38.58 -26.34 -47.17
CA GLY A 657 -39.89 -26.92 -46.80
C GLY A 657 -40.92 -26.86 -47.94
N VAL A 658 -40.49 -26.37 -49.10
CA VAL A 658 -41.23 -26.25 -50.32
C VAL A 658 -40.78 -27.37 -51.24
N LEU A 659 -41.73 -28.11 -51.79
CA LEU A 659 -41.46 -29.03 -52.87
C LEU A 659 -41.22 -28.19 -54.12
N ARG A 660 -39.98 -28.20 -54.62
CA ARG A 660 -39.64 -27.52 -55.86
C ARG A 660 -39.43 -28.54 -56.96
N PRO A 661 -40.23 -28.51 -58.03
CA PRO A 661 -40.03 -29.40 -59.18
C PRO A 661 -38.59 -29.31 -59.69
N VAL A 662 -37.99 -30.45 -60.00
CA VAL A 662 -36.62 -30.53 -60.51
C VAL A 662 -36.52 -31.63 -61.58
N SER A 663 -35.62 -31.45 -62.55
CA SER A 663 -35.24 -32.54 -63.46
C SER A 663 -34.26 -33.51 -62.78
N ARG A 664 -34.10 -34.72 -63.32
CA ARG A 664 -33.11 -35.68 -62.78
C ARG A 664 -31.68 -35.14 -62.86
N ALA A 665 -31.29 -34.57 -63.99
CA ALA A 665 -29.96 -33.99 -64.20
C ALA A 665 -29.69 -32.82 -63.22
N ARG A 666 -30.69 -31.97 -62.98
CA ARG A 666 -30.57 -30.87 -62.02
C ARG A 666 -30.50 -31.37 -60.58
N ALA A 667 -31.18 -32.46 -60.24
CA ALA A 667 -31.06 -33.09 -58.92
C ALA A 667 -29.66 -33.70 -58.69
N GLU A 668 -29.05 -34.29 -59.72
CA GLU A 668 -27.66 -34.77 -59.71
C GLU A 668 -26.66 -33.62 -59.53
N ASP A 669 -26.80 -32.55 -60.29
CA ASP A 669 -25.98 -31.32 -60.15
C ASP A 669 -26.10 -30.70 -58.74
N LEU A 670 -27.33 -30.65 -58.20
CA LEU A 670 -27.57 -30.16 -56.84
C LEU A 670 -26.95 -31.05 -55.75
N ASN A 671 -26.66 -32.31 -56.05
CA ASN A 671 -26.02 -33.29 -55.18
C ASN A 671 -24.55 -33.54 -55.58
N ASP A 672 -23.88 -32.49 -56.04
CA ASP A 672 -22.45 -32.47 -56.37
C ASP A 672 -22.07 -33.54 -57.42
N GLY A 673 -22.94 -33.73 -58.42
CA GLY A 673 -22.74 -34.65 -59.54
C GLY A 673 -23.07 -36.11 -59.23
N VAL A 674 -23.44 -36.43 -57.98
CA VAL A 674 -23.81 -37.79 -57.57
C VAL A 674 -25.31 -37.96 -57.62
N LYS A 675 -25.81 -39.06 -58.18
CA LYS A 675 -27.24 -39.36 -58.21
C LYS A 675 -27.83 -39.44 -56.79
N PRO A 676 -28.73 -38.52 -56.41
CA PRO A 676 -29.30 -38.53 -55.07
C PRO A 676 -30.29 -39.69 -54.91
N PRO A 677 -30.43 -40.26 -53.71
CA PRO A 677 -31.52 -41.18 -53.41
C PRO A 677 -32.86 -40.46 -53.59
N VAL A 678 -33.82 -41.15 -54.24
CA VAL A 678 -35.16 -40.61 -54.48
C VAL A 678 -36.14 -41.28 -53.53
N HIS A 679 -36.68 -40.48 -52.61
CA HIS A 679 -37.66 -40.92 -51.62
C HIS A 679 -39.08 -40.86 -52.19
N VAL A 680 -39.86 -41.91 -52.01
CA VAL A 680 -41.24 -41.95 -52.50
C VAL A 680 -42.19 -41.47 -51.40
N ILE A 681 -42.92 -40.38 -51.65
CA ILE A 681 -43.92 -39.81 -50.72
C ILE A 681 -45.35 -40.04 -51.22
N LEU A 682 -46.34 -40.08 -50.33
CA LEU A 682 -47.75 -40.13 -50.71
C LEU A 682 -48.30 -38.76 -51.10
N LYS A 683 -49.40 -38.74 -51.85
CA LYS A 683 -50.13 -37.51 -52.20
C LYS A 683 -50.62 -36.75 -50.95
N VAL A 684 -50.91 -37.44 -49.85
CA VAL A 684 -51.28 -36.82 -48.56
C VAL A 684 -50.10 -36.08 -47.92
N THR A 685 -48.89 -36.63 -48.02
CA THR A 685 -47.66 -35.99 -47.56
C THR A 685 -47.28 -34.80 -48.43
N LYS A 686 -47.41 -34.91 -49.76
CA LYS A 686 -47.21 -33.77 -50.67
C LYS A 686 -48.09 -32.58 -50.28
N ARG A 687 -49.36 -32.83 -49.92
CA ARG A 687 -50.32 -31.79 -49.51
C ARG A 687 -49.98 -31.07 -48.20
N GLN A 688 -49.09 -31.62 -47.39
CA GLN A 688 -48.61 -30.98 -46.16
C GLN A 688 -47.42 -30.04 -46.41
N LEU A 689 -46.88 -30.04 -47.63
CA LEU A 689 -45.72 -29.25 -48.00
C LEU A 689 -46.12 -28.26 -49.10
N PRO A 690 -45.85 -26.95 -48.94
CA PRO A 690 -46.08 -25.99 -50.02
C PRO A 690 -45.29 -26.38 -51.27
N GLU A 691 -45.84 -26.09 -52.45
CA GLU A 691 -45.14 -26.27 -53.73
C GLU A 691 -44.71 -24.90 -54.25
N GLY A 692 -43.48 -24.81 -54.76
CA GLY A 692 -42.88 -23.56 -55.22
C GLY A 692 -42.36 -23.68 -56.65
N PRO A 693 -41.79 -22.60 -57.18
CA PRO A 693 -41.30 -22.60 -58.55
C PRO A 693 -40.18 -23.65 -58.74
N PRO A 694 -40.04 -24.21 -59.95
CA PRO A 694 -38.97 -25.17 -60.29
C PRO A 694 -37.55 -24.65 -60.01
N LEU A 695 -36.59 -25.56 -59.82
CA LEU A 695 -35.15 -25.28 -59.52
C LEU A 695 -34.20 -25.48 -60.71
#